data_AF-D8RTB2-F1
#
_entry.id   AF-D8RTB2-F1
#
_cell.length_a   1.000
_cell.length_b   1.000
_cell.length_c   1.000
_cell.angle_alpha   90.00
_cell.angle_beta   90.00
_cell.angle_gamma   90.00
#
_symmetry.space_group_name_H-M   'P 1'
#
loop_
_entity.id
_entity.type
_entity.pdbx_description
1 polymer ?
#
loop_
_entity_poly.entity_id
_entity_poly.type
_entity_poly.pdbx_seq_one_letter_code
_entity_poly.pdbx_strand_id
1 'polypeptide(L)'
;MDYHQVSLPPIQLQINDFNQPKEGEYHQLVELTLDVRKDSVTLRSIAPIPAQSAQAADPHGNTLLLDTRSNSNSKRASPQETAALIKSASAKLSKFTGDVWSHVRQLSSRSGKKAKDQEVVAPSSRGADIRRLARSKSGAEHALQGLRFISKSNNQKLAWELVSRRFDKLASEEGFIDKSDFGLCIGMEDSNEFAAELFDALARRRGLKQLRKLSKRDMYDFWLQISDQSFDARMQIFFDMCDKNLDGRISEREVKEVIMLSASANRLSKLKEQAEEYAALIMEELDPENLGYIELWQLETLLMRGPHPKDHSSQQANQIITSTKAPGISRRLQRFLRNSRHSLGDNWRRMWVVSLWIMAMAGLFSWKFVQYKNKAAFQVMGYCVCTAKGAAETLKLNMALILFPVCRKTITWLRSTWLGNLVPFDDDINFHKIIALGIVVGVLIHAGTHLACDFVRIVNYPDQEFVRMIGKGFHNKKPTYVDILRSVEGVTGIIMVVLMVIAFTLASRWFRRDLIKLPWPLKNITGFNAFWYSHHLLIVVYILLLVHSFFLFLTYKWHEKNTWMYLAVPLLLYAGERAYRACRANYTVQIIKAAIYPGNVLALHMSKPPGFTYHSGMYLFLKCAEISPFEWHPFSITSAPGEDFLSVHIRTLGDWTQKMRKLFSEVCEPSTDSKSGLLREELTTEEIPTSLGKFPKLVIDGPYGGPSQDYRKYDVLLLIGLGIGATPFISILKDMLNQRKMADQLQSPRRHSLESPRRRKRKCPTNAYFYWVTREQGSFEWFKGVMNEVAEIDHKAVIEMHNYLTSVYEEGDARSALIAMVQALHHAKNGVDIVSGTRVRTHFARPNWSKVFSNLSTTHANSTIGVFYCGPALLAKELRTLSQEYTQQSSCRFEFHKENF
;
A
#
# COMPACT_ATOMS: atom_id res chain seq x y z
N MET A 1 34.17 -15.70 48.51
CA MET A 1 33.09 -14.74 48.81
C MET A 1 31.78 -15.47 48.55
N ASP A 2 30.94 -15.47 49.57
CA ASP A 2 29.92 -16.47 49.87
C ASP A 2 28.80 -16.57 48.82
N TYR A 3 28.44 -17.81 48.48
CA TYR A 3 27.24 -18.11 47.70
C TYR A 3 26.04 -18.17 48.66
N HIS A 4 25.21 -17.13 48.65
CA HIS A 4 23.89 -17.19 49.26
C HIS A 4 22.95 -18.03 48.37
N GLN A 5 22.64 -19.25 48.82
CA GLN A 5 21.55 -20.06 48.29
C GLN A 5 20.22 -19.47 48.78
N VAL A 6 19.47 -18.82 47.89
CA VAL A 6 18.09 -18.40 48.18
C VAL A 6 17.15 -19.52 47.73
N SER A 7 16.56 -20.25 48.68
CA SER A 7 15.49 -21.20 48.39
C SER A 7 14.16 -20.44 48.23
N LEU A 8 13.58 -20.47 47.04
CA LEU A 8 12.21 -20.01 46.82
C LEU A 8 11.22 -21.09 47.28
N PRO A 9 10.04 -20.72 47.81
CA PRO A 9 9.00 -21.69 48.14
C PRO A 9 8.43 -22.34 46.86
N PRO A 10 7.90 -23.58 46.95
CA PRO A 10 7.41 -24.32 45.79
C PRO A 10 6.26 -23.59 45.08
N ILE A 11 6.38 -23.44 43.76
CA ILE A 11 5.34 -22.86 42.91
C ILE A 11 4.35 -23.98 42.54
N GLN A 12 3.11 -23.87 43.01
CA GLN A 12 2.03 -24.78 42.60
C GLN A 12 1.44 -24.33 41.25
N LEU A 13 1.55 -25.17 40.22
CA LEU A 13 0.92 -24.97 38.92
C LEU A 13 -0.19 -26.00 38.71
N GLN A 14 -1.41 -25.53 38.52
CA GLN A 14 -2.58 -26.34 38.25
C GLN A 14 -2.66 -26.61 36.73
N ILE A 15 -2.34 -27.84 36.30
CA ILE A 15 -2.46 -28.24 34.88
C ILE A 15 -3.90 -28.71 34.66
N ASN A 16 -4.71 -27.89 33.98
CA ASN A 16 -6.04 -28.29 33.53
C ASN A 16 -5.93 -28.98 32.16
N ASP A 17 -6.15 -30.28 32.12
CA ASP A 17 -6.41 -30.98 30.85
C ASP A 17 -7.79 -30.59 30.32
N PHE A 18 -7.82 -29.87 29.20
CA PHE A 18 -9.06 -29.52 28.50
C PHE A 18 -9.55 -30.71 27.68
N ASN A 19 -10.13 -31.72 28.33
CA ASN A 19 -11.15 -32.60 27.74
C ASN A 19 -11.87 -33.43 28.82
N GLN A 20 -13.12 -33.03 29.12
CA GLN A 20 -14.14 -33.73 29.92
C GLN A 20 -13.85 -33.96 31.43
N PRO A 21 -14.69 -33.47 32.36
CA PRO A 21 -14.59 -33.85 33.76
C PRO A 21 -15.30 -35.20 33.97
N LYS A 22 -14.56 -36.23 34.40
CA LYS A 22 -15.13 -37.35 35.14
C LYS A 22 -14.78 -37.13 36.62
N GLU A 23 -15.78 -37.13 37.48
CA GLU A 23 -15.59 -37.05 38.93
C GLU A 23 -14.84 -38.29 39.41
N GLY A 24 -13.71 -38.10 40.11
CA GLY A 24 -13.09 -39.16 40.92
C GLY A 24 -11.59 -39.45 40.75
N GLU A 25 -10.74 -38.57 40.19
CA GLU A 25 -9.29 -38.81 40.16
C GLU A 25 -8.49 -37.88 41.09
N TYR A 26 -7.61 -38.50 41.91
CA TYR A 26 -6.65 -37.83 42.78
C TYR A 26 -5.61 -37.04 41.97
N HIS A 27 -5.43 -35.75 42.28
CA HIS A 27 -4.39 -34.91 41.67
C HIS A 27 -2.99 -35.33 42.14
N GLN A 28 -2.15 -35.82 41.21
CA GLN A 28 -0.73 -36.07 41.48
C GLN A 28 0.04 -34.75 41.56
N LEU A 29 0.61 -34.44 42.73
CA LEU A 29 1.52 -33.32 42.93
C LEU A 29 2.95 -33.74 42.60
N VAL A 30 3.64 -32.92 41.83
CA VAL A 30 5.01 -33.15 41.37
C VAL A 30 5.87 -31.94 41.71
N GLU A 31 7.04 -32.17 42.30
CA GLU A 31 8.05 -31.15 42.59
C GLU A 31 8.94 -30.94 41.36
N LEU A 32 9.13 -29.68 40.97
CA LEU A 32 9.96 -29.28 39.83
C LEU A 32 11.19 -28.53 40.31
N THR A 33 12.37 -29.02 39.98
CA THR A 33 13.63 -28.33 40.27
C THR A 33 14.11 -27.60 39.02
N LEU A 34 14.20 -26.28 39.06
CA LEU A 34 14.65 -25.43 37.94
C LEU A 34 16.04 -24.85 38.27
N ASP A 35 16.94 -24.87 37.29
CA ASP A 35 18.24 -24.19 37.36
C ASP A 35 18.14 -22.88 36.54
N VAL A 36 18.39 -21.75 37.20
CA VAL A 36 18.19 -20.41 36.63
C VAL A 36 19.56 -19.75 36.47
N ARG A 37 19.95 -19.50 35.22
CA ARG A 37 21.12 -18.66 34.86
C ARG A 37 20.65 -17.36 34.24
N LYS A 38 21.53 -16.34 34.23
CA LYS A 38 21.20 -14.97 33.78
C LYS A 38 20.42 -14.89 32.46
N ASP A 39 20.65 -15.82 31.54
CA ASP A 39 20.06 -15.79 30.20
C ASP A 39 19.24 -17.06 29.84
N SER A 40 19.01 -17.98 30.79
CA SER A 40 18.21 -19.21 30.54
C SER A 40 17.70 -19.89 31.81
N VAL A 41 16.50 -20.48 31.76
CA VAL A 41 15.97 -21.38 32.80
C VAL A 41 15.88 -22.80 32.24
N THR A 42 16.51 -23.76 32.91
CA THR A 42 16.52 -25.18 32.52
C THR A 42 15.90 -26.06 33.59
N LEU A 43 14.96 -26.92 33.22
CA LEU A 43 14.35 -27.90 34.12
C LEU A 43 15.32 -29.04 34.42
N ARG A 44 15.65 -29.22 35.70
CA ARG A 44 16.68 -30.14 36.17
C ARG A 44 16.11 -31.50 36.60
N SER A 45 14.94 -31.53 37.23
CA SER A 45 14.24 -32.78 37.58
C SER A 45 12.75 -32.56 37.88
N ILE A 46 12.00 -33.66 37.80
CA ILE A 46 10.58 -33.77 38.17
C ILE A 46 10.46 -34.97 39.13
N ALA A 47 9.98 -34.75 40.36
CA ALA A 47 9.83 -35.83 41.36
C ALA A 47 8.41 -35.86 41.96
N PRO A 48 7.75 -37.04 42.04
CA PRO A 48 6.43 -37.15 42.67
C PRO A 48 6.51 -37.03 44.19
N ILE A 49 5.58 -36.29 44.81
CA ILE A 49 5.52 -36.13 46.27
C ILE A 49 4.85 -37.37 46.90
N PRO A 50 5.48 -38.08 47.85
CA PRO A 50 4.85 -39.22 48.53
C PRO A 50 3.66 -38.79 49.38
N ALA A 51 2.56 -39.53 49.28
CA ALA A 51 1.32 -39.28 50.02
C ALA A 51 1.43 -39.69 51.50
N GLN A 52 2.21 -38.98 52.31
CA GLN A 52 2.23 -39.10 53.77
C GLN A 52 2.96 -37.90 54.41
N SER A 53 2.26 -36.76 54.55
CA SER A 53 2.57 -35.67 55.51
C SER A 53 1.65 -34.46 55.32
N ALA A 54 0.34 -34.66 55.34
CA ALA A 54 -0.64 -33.57 55.34
C ALA A 54 -1.71 -33.78 56.41
N GLN A 55 -1.30 -33.88 57.67
CA GLN A 55 -2.18 -33.74 58.83
C GLN A 55 -1.39 -33.11 59.99
N ALA A 56 -1.43 -31.77 60.08
CA ALA A 56 -1.32 -31.02 61.34
C ALA A 56 -1.56 -29.51 61.12
N ALA A 57 -2.40 -28.93 61.99
CA ALA A 57 -2.53 -27.51 62.36
C ALA A 57 -3.38 -26.56 61.47
N ASP A 58 -4.69 -26.53 61.77
CA ASP A 58 -5.53 -25.44 62.34
C ASP A 58 -5.10 -23.94 62.28
N PRO A 59 -6.04 -22.97 62.47
CA PRO A 59 -6.37 -22.02 61.41
C PRO A 59 -6.49 -20.58 61.95
N HIS A 60 -5.40 -19.86 62.24
CA HIS A 60 -5.44 -18.41 62.44
C HIS A 60 -4.02 -17.84 62.35
N GLY A 61 -3.76 -16.91 61.43
CA GLY A 61 -2.47 -16.22 61.39
C GLY A 61 -2.17 -15.42 60.12
N ASN A 62 -2.77 -14.24 60.03
CA ASN A 62 -2.23 -12.99 59.45
C ASN A 62 -1.37 -13.05 58.17
N THR A 63 -1.91 -12.52 57.07
CA THR A 63 -1.10 -11.79 56.10
C THR A 63 -1.40 -10.30 56.21
N LEU A 64 -0.40 -9.59 56.70
CA LEU A 64 -0.30 -8.14 56.83
C LEU A 64 -0.40 -7.43 55.47
N LEU A 65 -1.35 -6.50 55.38
CA LEU A 65 -1.30 -5.34 54.52
C LEU A 65 -0.48 -4.24 55.23
N LEU A 66 0.49 -3.64 54.53
CA LEU A 66 1.04 -2.34 54.88
C LEU A 66 1.08 -1.47 53.63
N ASP A 67 0.29 -0.42 53.71
CA ASP A 67 -0.03 0.60 52.73
C ASP A 67 0.72 1.90 53.11
N THR A 68 0.95 2.82 52.16
CA THR A 68 1.19 4.30 52.29
C THR A 68 2.05 4.84 51.13
N ARG A 69 1.80 6.00 50.48
CA ARG A 69 0.69 6.97 50.46
C ARG A 69 0.95 8.04 49.35
N SER A 70 -0.11 8.83 49.10
CA SER A 70 -0.17 10.19 48.51
C SER A 70 -0.44 10.28 46.99
N ASN A 71 -1.25 11.19 46.44
CA ASN A 71 -2.39 12.01 46.89
C ASN A 71 -2.95 12.71 45.62
N SER A 72 -4.27 12.76 45.38
CA SER A 72 -5.05 14.01 45.18
C SER A 72 -6.38 13.80 44.42
N ASN A 73 -7.48 13.90 45.17
CA ASN A 73 -8.78 14.54 44.91
C ASN A 73 -9.26 14.79 43.47
N SER A 74 -10.48 14.30 43.15
CA SER A 74 -11.69 15.14 43.08
C SER A 74 -12.94 14.41 42.52
N LYS A 75 -13.93 14.20 43.40
CA LYS A 75 -15.40 14.35 43.23
C LYS A 75 -16.26 13.29 42.50
N ARG A 76 -16.96 12.51 43.34
CA ARG A 76 -18.45 12.37 43.51
C ARG A 76 -19.32 11.93 42.31
N ALA A 77 -19.86 10.70 42.37
CA ALA A 77 -21.29 10.39 42.60
C ALA A 77 -21.54 8.86 42.62
N SER A 78 -22.42 8.41 43.51
CA SER A 78 -22.71 7.02 43.90
C SER A 78 -23.68 6.28 42.96
N PRO A 79 -23.52 4.96 42.73
CA PRO A 79 -24.59 4.10 42.22
C PRO A 79 -24.97 3.05 43.27
N GLN A 80 -26.05 3.30 44.02
CA GLN A 80 -26.69 2.27 44.87
C GLN A 80 -28.05 1.81 44.35
N GLU A 81 -28.46 2.19 43.14
CA GLU A 81 -29.74 1.77 42.54
C GLU A 81 -29.61 0.94 41.24
N THR A 82 -28.39 0.67 40.75
CA THR A 82 -28.20 -0.11 39.50
C THR A 82 -27.92 -1.60 39.71
N ALA A 83 -27.68 -2.04 40.95
CA ALA A 83 -27.34 -3.45 41.24
C ALA A 83 -28.57 -4.35 41.46
N ALA A 84 -29.75 -3.79 41.77
CA ALA A 84 -30.97 -4.56 42.02
C ALA A 84 -31.76 -4.89 40.74
N LEU A 85 -31.62 -4.09 39.67
CA LEU A 85 -32.33 -4.30 38.39
C LEU A 85 -31.64 -5.31 37.46
N ILE A 86 -30.36 -5.63 37.68
CA ILE A 86 -29.60 -6.56 36.81
C ILE A 86 -29.69 -8.01 37.32
N LYS A 87 -29.94 -8.24 38.62
CA LYS A 87 -30.11 -9.59 39.18
C LYS A 87 -31.49 -10.23 38.90
N SER A 88 -32.52 -9.45 38.54
CA SER A 88 -33.86 -10.01 38.24
C SER A 88 -34.06 -10.36 36.76
N ALA A 89 -33.22 -9.83 35.86
CA ALA A 89 -33.30 -10.10 34.42
C ALA A 89 -32.53 -11.36 33.97
N SER A 90 -31.51 -11.80 34.71
CA SER A 90 -30.75 -13.02 34.37
C SER A 90 -31.40 -14.32 34.83
N ALA A 91 -32.33 -14.26 35.81
CA ALA A 91 -33.00 -15.45 36.35
C ALA A 91 -34.25 -15.90 35.56
N LYS A 92 -34.76 -15.09 34.62
CA LYS A 92 -35.90 -15.44 33.75
C LYS A 92 -35.50 -15.90 32.34
N LEU A 93 -34.24 -15.72 31.94
CA LEU A 93 -33.76 -16.08 30.60
C LEU A 93 -33.11 -17.46 30.51
N SER A 94 -32.65 -18.04 31.63
CA SER A 94 -32.15 -19.42 31.69
C SER A 94 -33.27 -20.47 31.75
N LYS A 95 -34.51 -20.06 32.02
CA LYS A 95 -35.68 -20.95 32.11
C LYS A 95 -36.44 -21.11 30.78
N PHE A 96 -36.11 -20.34 29.75
CA PHE A 96 -36.79 -20.40 28.44
C PHE A 96 -35.99 -21.16 27.36
N THR A 97 -34.70 -21.42 27.59
CA THR A 97 -33.83 -22.15 26.65
C THR A 97 -33.68 -23.64 26.95
N GLY A 98 -34.23 -24.11 28.07
CA GLY A 98 -34.21 -25.52 28.48
C GLY A 98 -35.33 -26.37 27.85
N ASP A 99 -36.52 -25.80 27.67
CA ASP A 99 -37.72 -26.57 27.28
C ASP A 99 -37.91 -26.76 25.77
N VAL A 100 -37.14 -26.06 24.94
CA VAL A 100 -37.20 -26.21 23.46
C VAL A 100 -36.26 -27.30 22.95
N TRP A 101 -35.23 -27.67 23.72
CA TRP A 101 -34.21 -28.64 23.30
C TRP A 101 -34.49 -30.09 23.73
N SER A 102 -35.51 -30.31 24.55
CA SER A 102 -36.00 -31.64 24.95
C SER A 102 -37.06 -32.21 24.00
N HIS A 103 -37.78 -31.37 23.24
CA HIS A 103 -38.80 -31.83 22.27
C HIS A 103 -38.28 -32.22 20.88
N VAL A 104 -37.07 -31.78 20.49
CA VAL A 104 -36.51 -32.08 19.16
C VAL A 104 -35.73 -33.40 19.12
N ARG A 105 -35.40 -33.98 20.28
CA ARG A 105 -34.63 -35.22 20.38
C ARG A 105 -35.48 -36.50 20.39
N GLN A 106 -36.81 -36.37 20.33
CA GLN A 106 -37.77 -37.48 20.46
C GLN A 106 -38.43 -37.91 19.13
N LEU A 107 -37.89 -37.49 17.97
CA LEU A 107 -38.44 -37.84 16.65
C LEU A 107 -37.48 -38.55 15.68
N SER A 108 -36.30 -39.03 16.11
CA SER A 108 -35.35 -39.71 15.20
C SER A 108 -34.84 -41.07 15.67
N SER A 109 -35.66 -41.84 16.40
CA SER A 109 -35.33 -43.23 16.75
C SER A 109 -36.56 -44.14 16.64
N ARG A 110 -36.92 -44.53 15.41
CA ARG A 110 -37.83 -45.66 15.18
C ARG A 110 -37.61 -46.27 13.80
N SER A 111 -36.64 -47.17 13.68
CA SER A 111 -36.75 -48.42 12.89
C SER A 111 -35.46 -49.24 13.02
N GLY A 112 -35.47 -50.27 13.88
CA GLY A 112 -34.68 -51.50 13.71
C GLY A 112 -35.62 -52.57 13.15
N LYS A 113 -35.19 -53.68 12.53
CA LYS A 113 -34.14 -54.64 12.90
C LYS A 113 -33.99 -55.68 11.76
N LYS A 114 -32.95 -56.54 11.91
CA LYS A 114 -32.72 -57.92 11.38
C LYS A 114 -31.90 -57.98 10.07
N ALA A 115 -30.96 -58.90 9.86
CA ALA A 115 -30.45 -60.08 10.59
C ALA A 115 -28.98 -60.36 10.17
N LYS A 116 -28.28 -61.23 10.93
CA LYS A 116 -26.96 -61.81 10.64
C LYS A 116 -27.02 -62.82 9.50
N ASP A 117 -25.89 -63.03 8.80
CA ASP A 117 -25.37 -64.36 8.42
C ASP A 117 -23.84 -64.34 8.14
N GLN A 118 -23.18 -65.46 8.49
CA GLN A 118 -21.78 -65.89 8.21
C GLN A 118 -21.63 -66.18 6.69
N GLU A 119 -20.49 -66.34 6.00
CA GLU A 119 -19.17 -66.94 6.21
C GLU A 119 -18.38 -66.66 4.87
N VAL A 120 -17.04 -66.54 4.78
CA VAL A 120 -16.06 -67.56 4.30
C VAL A 120 -14.72 -66.83 3.99
N VAL A 121 -13.58 -67.53 4.19
CA VAL A 121 -12.17 -67.09 4.10
C VAL A 121 -11.48 -67.50 2.77
N ALA A 122 -10.44 -66.72 2.37
CA ALA A 122 -9.22 -67.02 1.54
C ALA A 122 -9.16 -66.49 0.07
N PRO A 123 -7.96 -66.28 -0.55
CA PRO A 123 -6.65 -65.80 -0.04
C PRO A 123 -5.93 -64.73 -0.94
N SER A 124 -4.88 -64.13 -0.34
CA SER A 124 -3.74 -63.34 -0.85
C SER A 124 -3.51 -63.02 -2.35
N SER A 125 -3.10 -61.77 -2.63
CA SER A 125 -1.99 -61.48 -3.56
C SER A 125 -1.11 -60.33 -3.05
N ARG A 126 0.21 -60.50 -3.20
CA ARG A 126 1.30 -59.67 -2.68
C ARG A 126 1.38 -58.31 -3.38
N GLY A 127 1.60 -57.23 -2.63
CA GLY A 127 1.98 -55.91 -3.15
C GLY A 127 2.73 -55.12 -2.07
N ALA A 128 3.94 -54.68 -2.41
CA ALA A 128 4.99 -54.14 -1.55
C ALA A 128 4.56 -53.17 -0.42
N ASP A 129 5.03 -53.45 0.79
CA ASP A 129 4.99 -52.54 1.95
C ASP A 129 5.88 -51.31 1.70
N ILE A 130 5.24 -50.14 1.62
CA ILE A 130 5.91 -48.83 1.63
C ILE A 130 6.35 -48.54 3.06
N ARG A 131 7.67 -48.55 3.32
CA ARG A 131 8.26 -48.10 4.59
C ARG A 131 7.99 -46.60 4.78
N ARG A 132 6.99 -46.26 5.59
CA ARG A 132 6.83 -44.92 6.17
C ARG A 132 8.01 -44.65 7.12
N LEU A 133 8.90 -43.73 6.75
CA LEU A 133 9.89 -43.17 7.68
C LEU A 133 9.17 -42.37 8.78
N ALA A 134 9.55 -42.60 10.03
CA ALA A 134 8.98 -41.93 11.19
C ALA A 134 9.50 -40.49 11.28
N ARG A 135 8.60 -39.49 11.24
CA ARG A 135 8.93 -38.06 11.29
C ARG A 135 8.63 -37.44 12.66
N SER A 136 9.39 -36.41 13.06
CA SER A 136 9.01 -35.54 14.19
C SER A 136 7.94 -34.54 13.75
N LYS A 137 6.91 -34.33 14.58
CA LYS A 137 5.76 -33.43 14.28
C LYS A 137 6.19 -32.01 13.87
N SER A 138 7.28 -31.50 14.45
CA SER A 138 7.79 -30.13 14.25
C SER A 138 8.38 -29.87 12.86
N GLY A 139 9.10 -30.85 12.27
CA GLY A 139 9.69 -30.70 10.93
C GLY A 139 8.65 -30.86 9.82
N ALA A 140 7.71 -31.79 10.03
CA ALA A 140 6.61 -32.04 9.11
C ALA A 140 5.61 -30.86 9.04
N GLU A 141 5.27 -30.20 10.15
CA GLU A 141 4.38 -29.02 10.15
C GLU A 141 4.98 -27.81 9.43
N HIS A 142 6.31 -27.65 9.43
CA HIS A 142 6.98 -26.58 8.69
C HIS A 142 7.12 -26.90 7.19
N ALA A 143 7.33 -28.18 6.84
CA ALA A 143 7.41 -28.67 5.47
C ALA A 143 6.04 -28.84 4.78
N LEU A 144 4.95 -28.96 5.55
CA LEU A 144 3.56 -29.05 5.05
C LEU A 144 3.09 -27.82 4.26
N GLN A 145 3.87 -26.73 4.22
CA GLN A 145 3.61 -25.58 3.34
C GLN A 145 4.33 -25.64 1.99
N GLY A 146 5.31 -26.54 1.80
CA GLY A 146 6.07 -26.71 0.56
C GLY A 146 5.30 -27.47 -0.52
N LEU A 147 5.43 -27.05 -1.79
CA LEU A 147 4.94 -27.74 -3.00
C LEU A 147 3.41 -27.78 -3.23
N ARG A 148 2.74 -26.63 -3.16
CA ARG A 148 1.32 -26.48 -3.52
C ARG A 148 1.17 -26.24 -5.02
N PHE A 149 0.40 -27.08 -5.69
CA PHE A 149 0.08 -26.93 -7.11
C PHE A 149 -1.19 -26.10 -7.36
N ILE A 150 -2.13 -26.06 -6.41
CA ILE A 150 -3.41 -25.32 -6.54
C ILE A 150 -3.62 -24.40 -5.32
N SER A 151 -4.28 -23.26 -5.54
CA SER A 151 -4.53 -22.23 -4.52
C SER A 151 -5.33 -22.74 -3.30
N LYS A 152 -5.17 -22.07 -2.15
CA LYS A 152 -5.91 -22.32 -0.89
C LYS A 152 -7.43 -22.19 -1.09
N SER A 153 -8.11 -23.28 -1.43
CA SER A 153 -9.54 -23.42 -1.15
C SER A 153 -9.71 -24.25 0.10
N ASN A 154 -10.27 -23.65 1.16
CA ASN A 154 -10.65 -24.36 2.38
C ASN A 154 -11.79 -25.39 2.15
N ASN A 155 -12.33 -25.47 0.92
CA ASN A 155 -13.37 -26.42 0.55
C ASN A 155 -13.06 -27.06 -0.82
N GLN A 156 -12.54 -28.29 -0.80
CA GLN A 156 -12.19 -29.07 -1.99
C GLN A 156 -13.38 -29.31 -2.92
N LYS A 157 -14.61 -29.45 -2.38
CA LYS A 157 -15.82 -29.64 -3.21
C LYS A 157 -16.15 -28.40 -4.04
N LEU A 158 -16.08 -27.21 -3.44
CA LEU A 158 -16.28 -25.94 -4.15
C LEU A 158 -15.18 -25.69 -5.19
N ALA A 159 -13.95 -26.15 -4.91
CA ALA A 159 -12.84 -26.00 -5.84
C ALA A 159 -12.99 -26.91 -7.07
N TRP A 160 -13.41 -28.17 -6.89
CA TRP A 160 -13.74 -29.05 -8.01
C TRP A 160 -14.88 -28.50 -8.87
N GLU A 161 -15.93 -27.96 -8.25
CA GLU A 161 -17.07 -27.36 -8.97
C GLU A 161 -16.60 -26.25 -9.94
N LEU A 162 -15.62 -25.43 -9.53
CA LEU A 162 -15.03 -24.40 -10.39
C LEU A 162 -14.25 -25.00 -11.56
N VAL A 163 -13.47 -26.06 -11.33
CA VAL A 163 -12.71 -26.77 -12.36
C VAL A 163 -13.66 -27.47 -13.33
N SER A 164 -14.68 -28.16 -12.82
CA SER A 164 -15.74 -28.81 -13.61
C SER A 164 -16.45 -27.79 -14.51
N ARG A 165 -16.80 -26.61 -14.01
CA ARG A 165 -17.39 -25.54 -14.84
C ARG A 165 -16.45 -24.98 -15.91
N ARG A 166 -15.15 -24.96 -15.66
CA ARG A 166 -14.15 -24.56 -16.66
C ARG A 166 -13.98 -25.66 -17.72
N PHE A 167 -13.95 -26.92 -17.29
CA PHE A 167 -13.96 -28.08 -18.18
C PHE A 167 -15.15 -28.00 -19.13
N ASP A 168 -16.37 -27.82 -18.60
CA ASP A 168 -17.59 -27.77 -19.42
C ASP A 168 -17.62 -26.59 -20.41
N LYS A 169 -16.84 -25.54 -20.17
CA LYS A 169 -16.69 -24.41 -21.09
C LYS A 169 -15.62 -24.60 -22.15
N LEU A 170 -14.59 -25.39 -21.84
CA LEU A 170 -13.43 -25.63 -22.71
C LEU A 170 -13.56 -26.94 -23.49
N ALA A 171 -14.46 -27.83 -23.08
CA ALA A 171 -14.68 -29.10 -23.74
C ALA A 171 -15.18 -28.90 -25.18
N SER A 172 -14.62 -29.68 -26.10
CA SER A 172 -15.14 -29.80 -27.45
C SER A 172 -16.56 -30.39 -27.45
N GLU A 173 -17.24 -30.36 -28.60
CA GLU A 173 -18.57 -30.97 -28.77
C GLU A 173 -18.57 -32.48 -28.43
N GLU A 174 -17.40 -33.12 -28.48
CA GLU A 174 -17.19 -34.54 -28.11
C GLU A 174 -16.95 -34.75 -26.60
N GLY A 175 -16.89 -33.69 -25.78
CA GLY A 175 -16.74 -33.80 -24.33
C GLY A 175 -15.29 -33.96 -23.81
N PHE A 176 -14.29 -33.56 -24.60
CA PHE A 176 -12.87 -33.64 -24.25
C PHE A 176 -12.19 -32.27 -24.23
N ILE A 177 -11.15 -32.10 -23.42
CA ILE A 177 -10.25 -30.94 -23.47
C ILE A 177 -8.87 -31.35 -24.01
N ASP A 178 -8.21 -30.47 -24.75
CA ASP A 178 -6.84 -30.70 -25.21
C ASP A 178 -5.81 -30.41 -24.11
N LYS A 179 -4.61 -31.00 -24.21
CA LYS A 179 -3.49 -30.77 -23.27
C LYS A 179 -3.18 -29.29 -23.07
N SER A 180 -3.28 -28.47 -24.12
CA SER A 180 -3.05 -27.01 -24.04
C SER A 180 -4.00 -26.29 -23.09
N ASP A 181 -5.22 -26.81 -22.93
CA ASP A 181 -6.28 -26.20 -22.13
C ASP A 181 -6.29 -26.72 -20.68
N PHE A 182 -5.48 -27.74 -20.37
CA PHE A 182 -5.36 -28.29 -19.03
C PHE A 182 -5.00 -27.22 -17.99
N GLY A 183 -4.01 -26.38 -18.31
CA GLY A 183 -3.59 -25.27 -17.45
C GLY A 183 -4.71 -24.29 -17.14
N LEU A 184 -5.49 -23.90 -18.16
CA LEU A 184 -6.67 -23.04 -18.01
C LEU A 184 -7.73 -23.69 -17.10
N CYS A 185 -7.94 -25.00 -17.25
CA CYS A 185 -8.93 -25.74 -16.49
C CYS A 185 -8.61 -25.77 -14.98
N ILE A 186 -7.36 -26.08 -14.59
CA ILE A 186 -6.92 -26.09 -13.19
C ILE A 186 -6.66 -24.69 -12.60
N GLY A 187 -6.69 -23.64 -13.42
CA GLY A 187 -6.44 -22.25 -12.99
C GLY A 187 -4.97 -21.85 -12.97
N MET A 188 -4.13 -22.50 -13.77
CA MET A 188 -2.73 -22.14 -14.07
C MET A 188 -2.61 -21.37 -15.39
N GLU A 189 -3.47 -20.37 -15.61
CA GLU A 189 -3.60 -19.64 -16.90
C GLU A 189 -2.30 -18.92 -17.33
N ASP A 190 -1.50 -18.45 -16.37
CA ASP A 190 -0.25 -17.71 -16.61
C ASP A 190 1.00 -18.60 -16.75
N SER A 191 0.86 -19.92 -16.63
CA SER A 191 1.99 -20.87 -16.54
C SER A 191 1.73 -22.17 -17.30
N ASN A 192 1.39 -22.04 -18.58
CA ASN A 192 1.01 -23.17 -19.45
C ASN A 192 2.11 -24.21 -19.65
N GLU A 193 3.37 -23.79 -19.79
CA GLU A 193 4.52 -24.71 -19.91
C GLU A 193 4.65 -25.59 -18.67
N PHE A 194 4.59 -24.99 -17.48
CA PHE A 194 4.62 -25.72 -16.22
C PHE A 194 3.41 -26.65 -16.05
N ALA A 195 2.22 -26.20 -16.47
CA ALA A 195 1.01 -27.01 -16.44
C ALA A 195 1.05 -28.20 -17.41
N ALA A 196 1.65 -28.03 -18.59
CA ALA A 196 1.87 -29.10 -19.55
C ALA A 196 2.82 -30.18 -19.01
N GLU A 197 3.84 -29.78 -18.26
CA GLU A 197 4.76 -30.71 -17.60
C GLU A 197 4.12 -31.44 -16.42
N LEU A 198 3.29 -30.74 -15.64
CA LEU A 198 2.46 -31.36 -14.61
C LEU A 198 1.50 -32.38 -15.22
N PHE A 199 0.87 -32.06 -16.36
CA PHE A 199 0.02 -32.98 -17.09
C PHE A 199 0.78 -34.24 -17.51
N ASP A 200 1.97 -34.08 -18.09
CA ASP A 200 2.76 -35.21 -18.56
C ASP A 200 3.20 -36.10 -17.39
N ALA A 201 3.58 -35.51 -16.24
CA ALA A 201 3.91 -36.26 -15.03
C ALA A 201 2.71 -37.09 -14.53
N LEU A 202 1.51 -36.50 -14.48
CA LEU A 202 0.28 -37.19 -14.06
C LEU A 202 -0.13 -38.28 -15.04
N ALA A 203 0.02 -38.04 -16.35
CA ALA A 203 -0.27 -39.02 -17.39
C ALA A 203 0.71 -40.21 -17.34
N ARG A 204 2.02 -39.93 -17.19
CA ARG A 204 3.07 -40.96 -17.02
C ARG A 204 2.78 -41.85 -15.82
N ARG A 205 2.39 -41.25 -14.69
CA ARG A 205 2.06 -41.98 -13.45
C ARG A 205 0.91 -42.97 -13.61
N ARG A 206 -0.01 -42.72 -14.54
CA ARG A 206 -1.13 -43.63 -14.87
C ARG A 206 -0.81 -44.61 -16.00
N GLY A 207 0.41 -44.62 -16.51
CA GLY A 207 0.80 -45.43 -17.68
C GLY A 207 0.20 -44.94 -19.01
N LEU A 208 -0.37 -43.73 -19.03
CA LEU A 208 -1.01 -43.14 -20.21
C LEU A 208 0.02 -42.36 -21.04
N LYS A 209 0.95 -43.09 -21.65
CA LYS A 209 1.97 -42.50 -22.54
C LYS A 209 1.26 -41.93 -23.78
N GLN A 210 1.40 -40.63 -24.04
CA GLN A 210 0.85 -39.89 -25.20
C GLN A 210 -0.62 -39.43 -25.14
N LEU A 211 -1.23 -39.29 -23.96
CA LEU A 211 -2.57 -38.71 -23.84
C LEU A 211 -2.60 -37.26 -24.34
N ARG A 212 -3.34 -36.96 -25.41
CA ARG A 212 -3.51 -35.59 -25.96
C ARG A 212 -4.83 -34.93 -25.58
N LYS A 213 -5.87 -35.74 -25.39
CA LYS A 213 -7.23 -35.31 -25.03
C LYS A 213 -7.62 -35.89 -23.68
N LEU A 214 -8.36 -35.13 -22.89
CA LEU A 214 -8.69 -35.48 -21.51
C LEU A 214 -10.22 -35.50 -21.32
N SER A 215 -10.76 -36.61 -20.80
CA SER A 215 -12.17 -36.70 -20.45
C SER A 215 -12.44 -36.04 -19.09
N LYS A 216 -13.72 -35.74 -18.79
CA LYS A 216 -14.10 -35.17 -17.48
C LYS A 216 -13.74 -36.10 -16.31
N ARG A 217 -13.75 -37.41 -16.54
CA ARG A 217 -13.36 -38.42 -15.54
C ARG A 217 -11.86 -38.39 -15.27
N ASP A 218 -11.06 -38.35 -16.33
CA ASP A 218 -9.60 -38.23 -16.21
C ASP A 218 -9.20 -36.91 -15.53
N MET A 219 -9.94 -35.84 -15.81
CA MET A 219 -9.78 -34.54 -15.13
C MET A 219 -10.02 -34.64 -13.62
N TYR A 220 -11.05 -35.38 -13.22
CA TYR A 220 -11.36 -35.58 -11.81
C TYR A 220 -10.27 -36.37 -11.10
N ASP A 221 -9.76 -37.41 -11.75
CA ASP A 221 -8.67 -38.23 -11.21
C ASP A 221 -7.38 -37.41 -11.07
N PHE A 222 -7.05 -36.58 -12.05
CA PHE A 222 -5.91 -35.65 -11.97
C PHE A 222 -6.13 -34.64 -10.85
N TRP A 223 -7.33 -34.07 -10.74
CA TRP A 223 -7.67 -33.14 -9.67
C TRP A 223 -7.51 -33.74 -8.27
N LEU A 224 -7.92 -34.99 -8.06
CA LEU A 224 -7.77 -35.67 -6.77
C LEU A 224 -6.30 -35.77 -6.35
N GLN A 225 -5.39 -36.08 -7.29
CA GLN A 225 -3.96 -36.15 -7.01
C GLN A 225 -3.35 -34.78 -6.70
N ILE A 226 -3.67 -33.76 -7.50
CA ILE A 226 -3.08 -32.42 -7.34
C ILE A 226 -3.65 -31.71 -6.09
N SER A 227 -4.90 -32.02 -5.71
CA SER A 227 -5.56 -31.42 -4.54
C SER A 227 -5.24 -32.08 -3.20
N ASP A 228 -4.47 -33.18 -3.22
CA ASP A 228 -3.97 -33.86 -2.02
C ASP A 228 -3.17 -32.88 -1.14
N GLN A 229 -3.38 -32.97 0.17
CA GLN A 229 -2.74 -32.12 1.17
C GLN A 229 -1.52 -32.78 1.82
N SER A 230 -1.26 -34.05 1.52
CA SER A 230 -0.08 -34.76 2.00
C SER A 230 1.18 -34.25 1.29
N PHE A 231 2.20 -33.95 2.09
CA PHE A 231 3.51 -33.55 1.60
C PHE A 231 4.12 -34.64 0.71
N ASP A 232 3.97 -35.91 1.07
CA ASP A 232 4.49 -37.05 0.32
C ASP A 232 3.91 -37.15 -1.09
N ALA A 233 2.59 -36.99 -1.24
CA ALA A 233 1.96 -37.01 -2.56
C ALA A 233 2.44 -35.84 -3.43
N ARG A 234 2.59 -34.65 -2.85
CA ARG A 234 3.07 -33.45 -3.56
C ARG A 234 4.54 -33.54 -3.94
N MET A 235 5.37 -34.04 -3.04
CA MET A 235 6.78 -34.29 -3.29
C MET A 235 6.94 -35.30 -4.42
N GLN A 236 6.19 -36.40 -4.39
CA GLN A 236 6.23 -37.39 -5.46
C GLN A 236 5.82 -36.80 -6.80
N ILE A 237 4.72 -36.03 -6.86
CA ILE A 237 4.30 -35.36 -8.10
C ILE A 237 5.39 -34.41 -8.60
N PHE A 238 6.02 -33.66 -7.68
CA PHE A 238 7.10 -32.74 -8.03
C PHE A 238 8.35 -33.49 -8.53
N PHE A 239 8.69 -34.61 -7.92
CA PHE A 239 9.77 -35.50 -8.36
C PHE A 239 9.46 -36.07 -9.75
N ASP A 240 8.26 -36.58 -9.98
CA ASP A 240 7.81 -37.12 -11.28
C ASP A 240 7.77 -36.03 -12.39
N MET A 241 7.69 -34.76 -12.01
CA MET A 241 7.83 -33.63 -12.95
C MET A 241 9.30 -33.37 -13.33
N CYS A 242 10.23 -33.65 -12.42
CA CYS A 242 11.67 -33.52 -12.64
C CYS A 242 12.25 -34.72 -13.39
N ASP A 243 11.90 -35.93 -12.96
CA ASP A 243 12.30 -37.20 -13.57
C ASP A 243 11.55 -37.41 -14.90
N LYS A 244 12.23 -37.13 -16.03
CA LYS A 244 11.63 -37.23 -17.37
C LYS A 244 11.69 -38.65 -17.92
N ASN A 245 12.71 -39.40 -17.56
CA ASN A 245 13.01 -40.73 -18.10
C ASN A 245 12.42 -41.87 -17.24
N LEU A 246 11.86 -41.56 -16.07
CA LEU A 246 11.27 -42.47 -15.08
C LEU A 246 12.29 -43.46 -14.51
N ASP A 247 13.56 -43.07 -14.40
CA ASP A 247 14.61 -43.92 -13.84
C ASP A 247 14.71 -43.80 -12.29
N GLY A 248 13.89 -42.94 -11.68
CA GLY A 248 13.88 -42.71 -10.24
C GLY A 248 15.04 -41.83 -9.76
N ARG A 249 15.73 -41.15 -10.69
CA ARG A 249 16.89 -40.30 -10.44
C ARG A 249 16.70 -38.98 -11.18
N ILE A 250 17.24 -37.89 -10.64
CA ILE A 250 17.21 -36.58 -11.28
C ILE A 250 18.63 -36.18 -11.61
N SER A 251 18.93 -36.10 -12.91
CA SER A 251 20.21 -35.61 -13.43
C SER A 251 20.32 -34.08 -13.38
N GLU A 252 21.54 -33.55 -13.46
CA GLU A 252 21.77 -32.10 -13.52
C GLU A 252 21.01 -31.42 -14.68
N ARG A 253 20.88 -32.11 -15.83
CA ARG A 253 20.14 -31.61 -16.99
C ARG A 253 18.65 -31.47 -16.68
N GLU A 254 18.07 -32.42 -15.97
CA GLU A 254 16.67 -32.37 -15.56
C GLU A 254 16.43 -31.28 -14.50
N VAL A 255 17.36 -31.09 -13.55
CA VAL A 255 17.32 -29.95 -12.62
C VAL A 255 17.31 -28.63 -13.39
N LYS A 256 18.21 -28.46 -14.37
CA LYS A 256 18.29 -27.27 -15.22
C LYS A 256 16.96 -27.02 -15.96
N GLU A 257 16.34 -28.03 -16.54
CA GLU A 257 15.06 -27.92 -17.22
C GLU A 257 13.93 -27.42 -16.30
N VAL A 258 13.82 -27.99 -15.10
CA VAL A 258 12.76 -27.58 -14.16
C VAL A 258 13.02 -26.18 -13.58
N ILE A 259 14.29 -25.79 -13.40
CA ILE A 259 14.65 -24.41 -13.07
C ILE A 259 14.19 -23.47 -14.19
N MET A 260 14.43 -23.80 -15.46
CA MET A 260 13.99 -22.97 -16.59
C MET A 260 12.46 -22.85 -16.65
N LEU A 261 11.72 -23.94 -16.42
CA LEU A 261 10.25 -23.94 -16.37
C LEU A 261 9.73 -23.09 -15.21
N SER A 262 10.34 -23.22 -14.03
CA SER A 262 10.00 -22.42 -12.85
C SER A 262 10.30 -20.94 -13.09
N ALA A 263 11.45 -20.62 -13.68
CA ALA A 263 11.84 -19.26 -14.05
C ALA A 263 10.87 -18.63 -15.06
N SER A 264 10.46 -19.40 -16.07
CA SER A 264 9.45 -19.01 -17.08
C SER A 264 8.11 -18.69 -16.42
N ALA A 265 7.61 -19.60 -15.58
CA ALA A 265 6.35 -19.44 -14.85
C ALA A 265 6.33 -18.21 -13.92
N ASN A 266 7.49 -17.81 -13.37
CA ASN A 266 7.62 -16.67 -12.47
C ASN A 266 8.17 -15.39 -13.12
N ARG A 267 8.37 -15.40 -14.45
CA ARG A 267 8.89 -14.27 -15.25
C ARG A 267 10.27 -13.79 -14.80
N LEU A 268 11.17 -14.71 -14.46
CA LEU A 268 12.55 -14.44 -14.03
C LEU A 268 13.53 -14.72 -15.17
N SER A 269 13.73 -13.75 -16.07
CA SER A 269 14.59 -13.93 -17.25
C SER A 269 16.05 -14.22 -16.90
N LYS A 270 16.63 -13.53 -15.91
CA LYS A 270 18.02 -13.73 -15.49
C LYS A 270 18.26 -15.12 -14.90
N LEU A 271 17.29 -15.60 -14.13
CA LEU A 271 17.37 -16.94 -13.53
C LEU A 271 17.29 -18.03 -14.61
N LYS A 272 16.55 -17.78 -15.70
CA LYS A 272 16.53 -18.65 -16.87
C LYS A 272 17.88 -18.69 -17.60
N GLU A 273 18.57 -17.56 -17.73
CA GLU A 273 19.89 -17.47 -18.36
C GLU A 273 20.99 -18.18 -17.54
N GLN A 274 20.93 -18.10 -16.22
CA GLN A 274 21.91 -18.72 -15.30
C GLN A 274 21.47 -20.10 -14.78
N ALA A 275 20.47 -20.73 -15.40
CA ALA A 275 19.89 -21.98 -14.89
C ALA A 275 20.91 -23.12 -14.74
N GLU A 276 21.96 -23.14 -15.56
CA GLU A 276 23.05 -24.12 -15.50
C GLU A 276 23.91 -23.97 -14.24
N GLU A 277 24.30 -22.74 -13.91
CA GLU A 277 25.07 -22.45 -12.69
C GLU A 277 24.27 -22.82 -11.42
N TYR A 278 22.96 -22.54 -11.44
CA TYR A 278 22.08 -22.88 -10.32
C TYR A 278 21.79 -24.39 -10.23
N ALA A 279 21.76 -25.10 -11.35
CA ALA A 279 21.65 -26.56 -11.35
C ALA A 279 22.91 -27.19 -10.73
N ALA A 280 24.09 -26.74 -11.15
CA ALA A 280 25.36 -27.18 -10.59
C ALA A 280 25.43 -26.92 -9.07
N LEU A 281 24.95 -25.77 -8.59
CA LEU A 281 24.89 -25.46 -7.16
C LEU A 281 23.98 -26.44 -6.37
N ILE A 282 22.87 -26.88 -6.96
CA ILE A 282 22.00 -27.89 -6.34
C ILE A 282 22.71 -29.24 -6.32
N MET A 283 23.35 -29.64 -7.42
CA MET A 283 24.08 -30.91 -7.51
C MET A 283 25.23 -30.96 -6.51
N GLU A 284 25.99 -29.88 -6.37
CA GLU A 284 27.09 -29.77 -5.39
C GLU A 284 26.62 -30.01 -3.94
N GLU A 285 25.42 -29.54 -3.60
CA GLU A 285 24.86 -29.66 -2.25
C GLU A 285 24.10 -30.98 -2.01
N LEU A 286 23.47 -31.54 -3.04
CA LEU A 286 22.66 -32.76 -2.93
C LEU A 286 23.37 -34.05 -3.32
N ASP A 287 24.40 -33.96 -4.15
CA ASP A 287 25.21 -35.08 -4.62
C ASP A 287 26.69 -34.88 -4.23
N PRO A 288 27.01 -34.92 -2.91
CA PRO A 288 28.37 -34.72 -2.43
C PRO A 288 29.34 -35.83 -2.87
N GLU A 289 28.80 -36.98 -3.28
CA GLU A 289 29.57 -38.13 -3.79
C GLU A 289 29.81 -38.05 -5.31
N ASN A 290 29.27 -37.03 -5.98
CA ASN A 290 29.42 -36.78 -7.43
C ASN A 290 28.98 -37.99 -8.28
N LEU A 291 27.86 -38.60 -7.91
CA LEU A 291 27.23 -39.72 -8.61
C LEU A 291 26.57 -39.28 -9.93
N GLY A 292 26.33 -37.98 -10.11
CA GLY A 292 25.69 -37.36 -11.28
C GLY A 292 24.16 -37.34 -11.20
N TYR A 293 23.57 -37.70 -10.06
CA TYR A 293 22.11 -37.76 -9.91
C TYR A 293 21.62 -37.57 -8.46
N ILE A 294 20.36 -37.15 -8.33
CA ILE A 294 19.67 -36.91 -7.06
C ILE A 294 18.47 -37.86 -6.94
N GLU A 295 18.34 -38.54 -5.80
CA GLU A 295 17.20 -39.37 -5.44
C GLU A 295 16.16 -38.59 -4.62
N LEU A 296 14.93 -39.12 -4.51
CA LEU A 296 13.80 -38.48 -3.85
C LEU A 296 14.09 -38.01 -2.41
N TRP A 297 14.84 -38.81 -1.63
CA TRP A 297 15.15 -38.50 -0.24
C TRP A 297 16.18 -37.35 -0.09
N GLN A 298 17.09 -37.19 -1.05
CA GLN A 298 18.03 -36.05 -1.10
C GLN A 298 17.25 -34.76 -1.36
N LEU A 299 16.32 -34.77 -2.30
CA LEU A 299 15.43 -33.65 -2.57
C LEU A 299 14.53 -33.30 -1.37
N GLU A 300 14.03 -34.32 -0.66
CA GLU A 300 13.28 -34.14 0.59
C GLU A 300 14.13 -33.39 1.64
N THR A 301 15.40 -33.76 1.78
CA THR A 301 16.28 -33.18 2.81
C THR A 301 16.43 -31.67 2.67
N LEU A 302 16.52 -31.12 1.45
CA LEU A 302 16.60 -29.67 1.23
C LEU A 302 15.26 -28.95 1.33
N LEU A 303 14.16 -29.56 0.87
CA LEU A 303 12.83 -28.98 1.03
C LEU A 303 12.37 -28.97 2.50
N MET A 304 12.92 -29.87 3.32
CA MET A 304 12.75 -29.89 4.78
C MET A 304 13.68 -28.89 5.49
N ARG A 305 14.82 -28.54 4.89
CA ARG A 305 15.77 -27.52 5.37
C ARG A 305 15.25 -26.13 4.99
N GLY A 306 14.10 -25.77 5.54
CA GLY A 306 13.54 -24.43 5.40
C GLY A 306 14.55 -23.35 5.83
N PRO A 307 14.38 -22.09 5.40
CA PRO A 307 15.28 -21.01 5.74
C PRO A 307 15.49 -20.92 7.26
N HIS A 308 16.75 -20.80 7.69
CA HIS A 308 17.16 -20.76 9.10
C HIS A 308 16.22 -19.88 9.97
N PRO A 309 15.85 -20.32 11.18
CA PRO A 309 14.86 -19.61 11.99
C PRO A 309 15.48 -18.39 12.66
N LYS A 310 15.04 -17.21 12.22
CA LYS A 310 14.90 -16.02 13.09
C LYS A 310 13.46 -15.48 13.07
N ASP A 311 12.49 -16.38 12.91
CA ASP A 311 11.05 -16.03 12.91
C ASP A 311 10.29 -16.88 13.93
N HIS A 312 10.71 -16.84 15.20
CA HIS A 312 9.88 -17.33 16.31
C HIS A 312 8.76 -16.33 16.60
N SER A 313 7.69 -16.34 15.80
CA SER A 313 6.44 -15.65 16.14
C SER A 313 5.19 -16.24 15.48
N SER A 314 5.29 -17.43 14.87
CA SER A 314 4.21 -18.01 14.05
C SER A 314 3.09 -18.70 14.85
N GLN A 315 3.27 -19.04 16.13
CA GLN A 315 2.25 -19.78 16.89
C GLN A 315 1.28 -18.91 17.70
N GLN A 316 1.61 -17.65 18.02
CA GLN A 316 0.74 -16.80 18.84
C GLN A 316 -0.26 -15.95 18.02
N ALA A 317 -0.03 -15.79 16.72
CA ALA A 317 -0.92 -15.02 15.84
C ALA A 317 -2.21 -15.75 15.42
N ASN A 318 -2.25 -17.09 15.52
CA ASN A 318 -3.43 -17.87 15.13
C ASN A 318 -4.54 -17.91 16.19
N GLN A 319 -4.30 -17.44 17.43
CA GLN A 319 -5.35 -17.33 18.45
C GLN A 319 -6.13 -16.01 18.38
N ILE A 320 -5.66 -15.00 17.64
CA ILE A 320 -6.34 -13.69 17.54
C ILE A 320 -7.29 -13.62 16.32
N ILE A 321 -7.20 -14.56 15.37
CA ILE A 321 -7.95 -14.50 14.09
C ILE A 321 -9.26 -15.32 14.10
N THR A 322 -9.54 -16.13 15.12
CA THR A 322 -10.79 -16.92 15.22
C THR A 322 -11.80 -16.31 16.19
N SER A 323 -12.17 -15.04 15.97
CA SER A 323 -13.42 -14.51 16.54
C SER A 323 -14.18 -13.54 15.62
N THR A 324 -14.17 -13.74 14.30
CA THR A 324 -15.13 -13.08 13.40
C THR A 324 -16.46 -13.84 13.38
N LYS A 325 -17.20 -13.81 14.50
CA LYS A 325 -18.65 -14.02 14.45
C LYS A 325 -19.30 -12.86 13.69
N ALA A 326 -20.27 -13.18 12.83
CA ALA A 326 -21.03 -12.23 12.03
C ALA A 326 -21.50 -11.00 12.87
N PRO A 327 -21.35 -9.77 12.36
CA PRO A 327 -21.62 -8.58 13.18
C PRO A 327 -23.12 -8.30 13.29
N GLY A 328 -23.65 -8.40 14.51
CA GLY A 328 -24.96 -7.84 14.86
C GLY A 328 -24.99 -6.31 14.75
N ILE A 329 -26.16 -5.75 14.48
CA ILE A 329 -26.42 -4.33 14.18
C ILE A 329 -25.90 -3.39 15.29
N SER A 330 -25.94 -3.79 16.56
CA SER A 330 -25.46 -2.98 17.70
C SER A 330 -23.94 -2.75 17.70
N ARG A 331 -23.14 -3.77 17.34
CA ARG A 331 -21.68 -3.63 17.20
C ARG A 331 -21.27 -2.81 15.99
N ARG A 332 -22.09 -2.78 14.92
CA ARG A 332 -21.89 -1.88 13.77
C ARG A 332 -22.04 -0.42 14.18
N LEU A 333 -23.06 -0.10 14.98
CA LEU A 333 -23.29 1.26 15.48
C LEU A 333 -22.18 1.70 16.44
N GLN A 334 -21.77 0.82 17.36
CA GLN A 334 -20.68 1.10 18.30
C GLN A 334 -19.32 1.28 17.60
N ARG A 335 -19.05 0.47 16.55
CA ARG A 335 -17.88 0.61 15.70
C ARG A 335 -17.95 1.86 14.81
N PHE A 336 -19.14 2.23 14.33
CA PHE A 336 -19.36 3.48 13.59
C PHE A 336 -19.14 4.72 14.47
N LEU A 337 -19.68 4.75 15.69
CA LEU A 337 -19.48 5.84 16.65
C LEU A 337 -18.00 5.94 17.08
N ARG A 338 -17.34 4.82 17.33
CA ARG A 338 -15.89 4.78 17.65
C ARG A 338 -15.04 5.23 16.46
N ASN A 339 -15.31 4.74 15.26
CA ASN A 339 -14.61 5.16 14.04
C ASN A 339 -14.86 6.64 13.73
N SER A 340 -16.07 7.15 13.98
CA SER A 340 -16.38 8.57 13.83
C SER A 340 -15.56 9.40 14.80
N ARG A 341 -15.49 9.04 16.09
CA ARG A 341 -14.69 9.76 17.11
C ARG A 341 -13.19 9.82 16.81
N HIS A 342 -12.62 8.80 16.19
CA HIS A 342 -11.19 8.78 15.82
C HIS A 342 -10.93 9.41 14.45
N SER A 343 -11.83 9.23 13.47
CA SER A 343 -11.79 10.00 12.21
C SER A 343 -11.88 11.50 12.46
N LEU A 344 -12.68 11.90 13.47
CA LEU A 344 -12.76 13.26 14.00
C LEU A 344 -11.42 13.73 14.58
N GLY A 345 -10.64 12.86 15.23
CA GLY A 345 -9.32 13.18 15.79
C GLY A 345 -8.21 13.27 14.74
N ASP A 346 -8.12 12.31 13.82
CA ASP A 346 -7.05 12.26 12.81
C ASP A 346 -7.26 13.28 11.68
N ASN A 347 -8.52 13.53 11.30
CA ASN A 347 -8.86 14.49 10.26
C ASN A 347 -9.41 15.80 10.82
N TRP A 348 -9.23 16.07 12.12
CA TRP A 348 -9.81 17.26 12.78
C TRP A 348 -9.45 18.56 12.04
N ARG A 349 -8.18 18.67 11.58
CA ARG A 349 -7.68 19.82 10.80
C ARG A 349 -8.44 20.00 9.49
N ARG A 350 -8.67 18.91 8.76
CA ARG A 350 -9.40 18.92 7.48
C ARG A 350 -10.84 19.35 7.69
N MET A 351 -11.49 18.75 8.69
CA MET A 351 -12.87 19.12 8.97
C MET A 351 -12.99 20.55 9.47
N TRP A 352 -12.09 21.00 10.34
CA TRP A 352 -12.05 22.36 10.83
C TRP A 352 -12.02 23.37 9.67
N VAL A 353 -11.11 23.19 8.72
CA VAL A 353 -10.98 24.07 7.55
C VAL A 353 -12.21 23.99 6.63
N VAL A 354 -12.74 22.79 6.37
CA VAL A 354 -13.95 22.62 5.54
C VAL A 354 -15.18 23.22 6.22
N SER A 355 -15.35 23.02 7.52
CA SER A 355 -16.43 23.61 8.31
C SER A 355 -16.34 25.14 8.31
N LEU A 356 -15.14 25.71 8.51
CA LEU A 356 -14.93 27.15 8.43
C LEU A 356 -15.28 27.70 7.04
N TRP A 357 -14.89 26.99 5.98
CA TRP A 357 -15.25 27.36 4.61
C TRP A 357 -16.77 27.31 4.37
N ILE A 358 -17.46 26.25 4.80
CA ILE A 358 -18.92 26.13 4.67
C ILE A 358 -19.64 27.22 5.48
N MET A 359 -19.19 27.52 6.70
CA MET A 359 -19.75 28.60 7.52
C MET A 359 -19.57 29.97 6.85
N ALA A 360 -18.41 30.23 6.27
CA ALA A 360 -18.17 31.46 5.51
C ALA A 360 -19.10 31.55 4.27
N MET A 361 -19.26 30.46 3.53
CA MET A 361 -20.19 30.38 2.40
C MET A 361 -21.64 30.65 2.80
N ALA A 362 -22.12 29.99 3.84
CA ALA A 362 -23.48 30.17 4.35
C ALA A 362 -23.70 31.60 4.86
N GLY A 363 -22.75 32.13 5.65
CA GLY A 363 -22.81 33.49 6.17
C GLY A 363 -22.86 34.55 5.06
N LEU A 364 -21.99 34.44 4.04
CA LEU A 364 -21.98 35.37 2.91
C LEU A 364 -23.25 35.27 2.06
N PHE A 365 -23.73 34.05 1.79
CA PHE A 365 -24.97 33.83 1.07
C PHE A 365 -26.15 34.48 1.81
N SER A 366 -26.33 34.18 3.09
CA SER A 366 -27.41 34.72 3.92
C SER A 366 -27.34 36.23 4.05
N TRP A 367 -26.15 36.79 4.29
CA TRP A 367 -25.95 38.24 4.37
C TRP A 367 -26.37 38.92 3.07
N LYS A 368 -25.91 38.42 1.92
CA LYS A 368 -26.24 39.02 0.62
C LYS A 368 -27.70 38.84 0.24
N PHE A 369 -28.27 37.69 0.59
CA PHE A 369 -29.69 37.39 0.40
C PHE A 369 -30.57 38.39 1.15
N VAL A 370 -30.28 38.63 2.44
CA VAL A 370 -31.02 39.62 3.26
C VAL A 370 -30.79 41.04 2.74
N GLN A 371 -29.57 41.38 2.33
CA GLN A 371 -29.28 42.69 1.74
C GLN A 371 -30.15 42.95 0.51
N TYR A 372 -30.27 41.99 -0.41
CA TYR A 372 -31.05 42.16 -1.63
C TYR A 372 -32.57 42.09 -1.41
N LYS A 373 -33.04 41.39 -0.36
CA LYS A 373 -34.45 41.41 0.06
C LYS A 373 -34.92 42.84 0.38
N ASN A 374 -34.03 43.67 0.91
CA ASN A 374 -34.33 45.05 1.29
C ASN A 374 -34.04 46.08 0.18
N LYS A 375 -33.71 45.65 -1.05
CA LYS A 375 -33.46 46.54 -2.20
C LYS A 375 -34.67 46.65 -3.12
N ALA A 376 -34.80 47.77 -3.84
CA ALA A 376 -35.85 47.99 -4.85
C ALA A 376 -35.91 46.88 -5.92
N ALA A 377 -34.76 46.29 -6.26
CA ALA A 377 -34.65 45.15 -7.18
C ALA A 377 -35.48 43.91 -6.76
N PHE A 378 -35.74 43.74 -5.45
CA PHE A 378 -36.57 42.65 -4.93
C PHE A 378 -38.03 42.76 -5.36
N GLN A 379 -38.57 43.98 -5.53
CA GLN A 379 -39.96 44.16 -5.94
C GLN A 379 -40.22 43.66 -7.37
N VAL A 380 -39.20 43.70 -8.22
CA VAL A 380 -39.28 43.23 -9.61
C VAL A 380 -38.94 41.75 -9.75
N MET A 381 -37.82 41.31 -9.18
CA MET A 381 -37.30 39.94 -9.38
C MET A 381 -37.64 38.99 -8.22
N GLY A 382 -38.09 39.49 -7.07
CA GLY A 382 -38.44 38.70 -5.89
C GLY A 382 -37.26 37.89 -5.32
N TYR A 383 -37.53 36.69 -4.82
CA TYR A 383 -36.49 35.84 -4.22
C TYR A 383 -35.41 35.38 -5.20
N CYS A 384 -35.66 35.44 -6.50
CA CYS A 384 -34.68 35.03 -7.51
C CYS A 384 -33.42 35.90 -7.49
N VAL A 385 -33.56 37.24 -7.39
CA VAL A 385 -32.38 38.12 -7.30
C VAL A 385 -31.62 37.91 -5.99
N CYS A 386 -32.31 37.62 -4.89
CA CYS A 386 -31.66 37.32 -3.61
C CYS A 386 -30.82 36.04 -3.69
N THR A 387 -31.37 34.98 -4.28
CA THR A 387 -30.67 33.71 -4.50
C THR A 387 -29.50 33.88 -5.47
N ALA A 388 -29.71 34.55 -6.60
CA ALA A 388 -28.67 34.78 -7.60
C ALA A 388 -27.50 35.62 -7.04
N LYS A 389 -27.79 36.66 -6.26
CA LYS A 389 -26.75 37.51 -5.65
C LYS A 389 -26.10 36.85 -4.43
N GLY A 390 -26.83 36.05 -3.67
CA GLY A 390 -26.26 35.17 -2.64
C GLY A 390 -25.22 34.22 -3.23
N ALA A 391 -25.57 33.53 -4.32
CA ALA A 391 -24.66 32.63 -5.03
C ALA A 391 -23.50 33.39 -5.70
N ALA A 392 -23.72 34.61 -6.19
CA ALA A 392 -22.63 35.44 -6.71
C ALA A 392 -21.61 35.79 -5.62
N GLU A 393 -22.05 36.08 -4.39
CA GLU A 393 -21.15 36.42 -3.29
C GLU A 393 -20.29 35.22 -2.86
N THR A 394 -20.87 34.02 -2.83
CA THR A 394 -20.11 32.79 -2.57
C THR A 394 -19.13 32.47 -3.69
N LEU A 395 -19.51 32.71 -4.94
CA LEU A 395 -18.62 32.58 -6.11
C LEU A 395 -17.41 33.51 -6.02
N LYS A 396 -17.59 34.76 -5.58
CA LYS A 396 -16.44 35.69 -5.40
C LYS A 396 -15.41 35.13 -4.43
N LEU A 397 -15.85 34.64 -3.28
CA LEU A 397 -14.92 34.05 -2.30
C LEU A 397 -14.25 32.79 -2.87
N ASN A 398 -15.00 31.90 -3.52
CA ASN A 398 -14.43 30.66 -4.07
C ASN A 398 -13.47 30.92 -5.23
N MET A 399 -13.77 31.87 -6.12
CA MET A 399 -12.86 32.31 -7.18
C MET A 399 -11.62 32.99 -6.59
N ALA A 400 -11.72 33.70 -5.47
CA ALA A 400 -10.55 34.21 -4.76
C ALA A 400 -9.71 33.07 -4.14
N LEU A 401 -10.37 32.16 -3.42
CA LEU A 401 -9.72 31.13 -2.62
C LEU A 401 -9.08 30.01 -3.46
N ILE A 402 -9.62 29.68 -4.64
CA ILE A 402 -9.13 28.56 -5.45
C ILE A 402 -7.69 28.73 -5.97
N LEU A 403 -7.20 29.98 -6.05
CA LEU A 403 -5.82 30.31 -6.45
C LEU A 403 -4.80 30.02 -5.36
N PHE A 404 -5.21 30.09 -4.09
CA PHE A 404 -4.29 29.92 -2.97
C PHE A 404 -3.69 28.51 -2.90
N PRO A 405 -4.48 27.42 -3.00
CA PRO A 405 -3.96 26.04 -3.02
C PRO A 405 -3.01 25.69 -4.17
N VAL A 406 -2.88 26.53 -5.20
CA VAL A 406 -1.94 26.29 -6.30
C VAL A 406 -0.66 27.13 -6.19
N CYS A 407 -0.55 27.97 -5.15
CA CYS A 407 0.65 28.74 -4.80
C CYS A 407 1.62 27.87 -3.98
N ARG A 408 2.29 26.93 -4.66
CA ARG A 408 3.09 25.84 -4.05
C ARG A 408 4.20 26.35 -3.15
N LYS A 409 4.88 27.45 -3.50
CA LYS A 409 5.95 27.99 -2.64
C LYS A 409 5.37 28.60 -1.37
N THR A 410 4.31 29.37 -1.52
CA THR A 410 3.59 29.97 -0.39
C THR A 410 3.09 28.89 0.57
N ILE A 411 2.49 27.82 0.04
CA ILE A 411 2.01 26.67 0.83
C ILE A 411 3.17 25.95 1.51
N THR A 412 4.27 25.69 0.79
CA THR A 412 5.45 25.01 1.34
C THR A 412 6.05 25.83 2.49
N TRP A 413 6.13 27.15 2.32
CA TRP A 413 6.61 28.07 3.36
C TRP A 413 5.65 28.08 4.56
N LEU A 414 4.35 28.26 4.35
CA LEU A 414 3.34 28.27 5.42
C LEU A 414 3.31 26.95 6.19
N ARG A 415 3.49 25.81 5.52
CA ARG A 415 3.61 24.49 6.14
C ARG A 415 4.75 24.43 7.15
N SER A 416 5.87 25.10 6.88
CA SER A 416 7.02 25.14 7.80
C SER A 416 6.85 26.08 8.99
N THR A 417 5.78 26.88 9.03
CA THR A 417 5.46 27.78 10.14
C THR A 417 4.51 27.11 11.15
N TRP A 418 4.18 27.82 12.24
CA TRP A 418 3.19 27.35 13.21
C TRP A 418 1.81 27.07 12.60
N LEU A 419 1.47 27.67 11.45
CA LEU A 419 0.21 27.41 10.76
C LEU A 419 0.09 25.96 10.26
N GLY A 420 1.21 25.26 10.01
CA GLY A 420 1.19 23.85 9.63
C GLY A 420 0.58 22.93 10.69
N ASN A 421 0.51 23.39 11.95
CA ASN A 421 -0.16 22.66 13.03
C ASN A 421 -1.68 22.83 13.01
N LEU A 422 -2.20 23.89 12.39
CA LEU A 422 -3.62 24.21 12.35
C LEU A 422 -4.25 23.81 11.00
N VAL A 423 -3.55 24.06 9.89
CA VAL A 423 -4.05 23.88 8.53
C VAL A 423 -3.34 22.70 7.86
N PRO A 424 -4.07 21.73 7.26
CA PRO A 424 -3.47 20.59 6.58
C PRO A 424 -3.01 20.98 5.16
N PHE A 425 -1.88 21.68 5.06
CA PHE A 425 -1.34 22.17 3.78
C PHE A 425 -0.97 21.05 2.79
N ASP A 426 -0.76 19.81 3.24
CA ASP A 426 -0.48 18.65 2.38
C ASP A 426 -1.71 18.21 1.55
N ASP A 427 -2.91 18.71 1.86
CA ASP A 427 -4.14 18.45 1.13
C ASP A 427 -4.60 19.64 0.27
N ASP A 428 -3.70 20.58 -0.02
CA ASP A 428 -3.95 21.76 -0.86
C ASP A 428 -4.70 21.42 -2.15
N ILE A 429 -4.23 20.46 -2.94
CA ILE A 429 -4.86 20.06 -4.21
C ILE A 429 -6.21 19.35 -3.98
N ASN A 430 -6.40 18.67 -2.85
CA ASN A 430 -7.70 18.10 -2.53
C ASN A 430 -8.70 19.20 -2.14
N PHE A 431 -8.24 20.21 -1.40
CA PHE A 431 -9.03 21.39 -1.08
C PHE A 431 -9.37 22.22 -2.32
N HIS A 432 -8.44 22.38 -3.26
CA HIS A 432 -8.69 23.00 -4.58
C HIS A 432 -9.87 22.35 -5.32
N LYS A 433 -9.95 21.01 -5.32
CA LYS A 433 -11.06 20.27 -5.95
C LYS A 433 -12.39 20.48 -5.22
N ILE A 434 -12.38 20.58 -3.89
CA ILE A 434 -13.59 20.87 -3.09
C ILE A 434 -14.10 22.28 -3.40
N ILE A 435 -13.21 23.27 -3.46
CA ILE A 435 -13.56 24.64 -3.84
C ILE A 435 -14.12 24.66 -5.28
N ALA A 436 -13.49 23.95 -6.22
CA ALA A 436 -13.99 23.84 -7.59
C ALA A 436 -15.41 23.27 -7.66
N LEU A 437 -15.74 22.27 -6.84
CA LEU A 437 -17.11 21.77 -6.71
C LEU A 437 -18.06 22.85 -6.16
N GLY A 438 -17.63 23.62 -5.15
CA GLY A 438 -18.38 24.78 -4.66
C GLY A 438 -18.63 25.84 -5.73
N ILE A 439 -17.65 26.08 -6.62
CA ILE A 439 -17.79 26.97 -7.78
C ILE A 439 -18.84 26.42 -8.75
N VAL A 440 -18.82 25.12 -9.08
CA VAL A 440 -19.83 24.51 -9.96
C VAL A 440 -21.24 24.75 -9.41
N VAL A 441 -21.45 24.43 -8.14
CA VAL A 441 -22.76 24.61 -7.48
C VAL A 441 -23.16 26.09 -7.48
N GLY A 442 -22.23 26.99 -7.14
CA GLY A 442 -22.46 28.43 -7.17
C GLY A 442 -22.83 28.95 -8.56
N VAL A 443 -22.14 28.51 -9.62
CA VAL A 443 -22.41 28.90 -11.00
C VAL A 443 -23.78 28.40 -11.45
N LEU A 444 -24.15 27.15 -11.15
CA LEU A 444 -25.46 26.60 -11.49
C LEU A 444 -26.58 27.40 -10.83
N ILE A 445 -26.46 27.72 -9.54
CA ILE A 445 -27.46 28.52 -8.83
C ILE A 445 -27.49 29.96 -9.37
N HIS A 446 -26.33 30.60 -9.57
CA HIS A 446 -26.23 31.98 -10.03
C HIS A 446 -26.73 32.16 -11.47
N ALA A 447 -26.13 31.45 -12.42
CA ALA A 447 -26.48 31.55 -13.84
C ALA A 447 -27.87 30.98 -14.12
N GLY A 448 -28.22 29.84 -13.50
CA GLY A 448 -29.54 29.23 -13.64
C GLY A 448 -30.66 30.14 -13.15
N THR A 449 -30.49 30.77 -11.97
CA THR A 449 -31.51 31.71 -11.45
C THR A 449 -31.62 32.96 -12.31
N HIS A 450 -30.51 33.50 -12.82
CA HIS A 450 -30.55 34.64 -13.74
C HIS A 450 -31.29 34.31 -15.05
N LEU A 451 -30.92 33.20 -15.71
CA LEU A 451 -31.48 32.80 -17.01
C LEU A 451 -32.94 32.34 -16.92
N ALA A 452 -33.29 31.56 -15.91
CA ALA A 452 -34.59 30.91 -15.80
C ALA A 452 -35.63 31.71 -14.98
N CYS A 453 -35.19 32.61 -14.09
CA CYS A 453 -36.11 33.37 -13.25
C CYS A 453 -35.97 34.89 -13.37
N ASP A 454 -34.80 35.47 -13.11
CA ASP A 454 -34.67 36.93 -13.05
C ASP A 454 -34.99 37.59 -14.40
N PHE A 455 -34.41 37.08 -15.49
CA PHE A 455 -34.61 37.65 -16.83
C PHE A 455 -36.08 37.50 -17.28
N VAL A 456 -36.71 36.38 -16.97
CA VAL A 456 -38.13 36.14 -17.27
C VAL A 456 -39.02 37.13 -16.49
N ARG A 457 -38.72 37.35 -15.21
CA ARG A 457 -39.48 38.30 -14.37
C ARG A 457 -39.31 39.74 -14.82
N ILE A 458 -38.11 40.15 -15.23
CA ILE A 458 -37.83 41.49 -15.75
C ILE A 458 -38.68 41.78 -17.00
N VAL A 459 -38.70 40.85 -17.96
CA VAL A 459 -39.40 41.04 -19.25
C VAL A 459 -40.92 41.10 -19.05
N ASN A 460 -41.45 40.33 -18.10
CA ASN A 460 -42.89 40.24 -17.81
C ASN A 460 -43.40 41.31 -16.83
N TYR A 461 -42.54 42.17 -16.28
CA TYR A 461 -42.96 43.20 -15.31
C TYR A 461 -43.59 44.43 -16.00
N PRO A 462 -44.57 45.11 -15.38
CA PRO A 462 -45.18 46.33 -15.94
C PRO A 462 -44.19 47.47 -16.16
N ASP A 463 -44.26 48.14 -17.32
CA ASP A 463 -43.28 49.11 -17.80
C ASP A 463 -43.12 50.34 -16.89
N GLN A 464 -44.23 50.92 -16.43
CA GLN A 464 -44.22 52.13 -15.60
C GLN A 464 -43.57 51.88 -14.23
N GLU A 465 -43.83 50.73 -13.61
CA GLU A 465 -43.25 50.35 -12.32
C GLU A 465 -41.80 49.89 -12.47
N PHE A 466 -41.47 49.20 -13.57
CA PHE A 466 -40.10 48.81 -13.90
C PHE A 466 -39.16 50.03 -13.99
N VAL A 467 -39.56 51.05 -14.75
CA VAL A 467 -38.76 52.26 -14.96
C VAL A 467 -38.55 53.00 -13.63
N ARG A 468 -39.58 53.08 -12.79
CA ARG A 468 -39.51 53.70 -11.46
C ARG A 468 -38.52 52.98 -10.52
N MET A 469 -38.48 51.65 -10.57
CA MET A 469 -37.75 50.84 -9.59
C MET A 469 -36.30 50.54 -9.99
N ILE A 470 -36.06 50.14 -11.25
CA ILE A 470 -34.74 49.73 -11.75
C ILE A 470 -34.38 50.32 -13.13
N GLY A 471 -35.18 51.24 -13.66
CA GLY A 471 -35.03 51.81 -15.01
C GLY A 471 -33.67 52.47 -15.30
N LYS A 472 -33.01 53.04 -14.27
CA LYS A 472 -31.70 53.68 -14.42
C LYS A 472 -30.62 52.75 -15.02
N GLY A 473 -30.73 51.45 -14.78
CA GLY A 473 -29.77 50.44 -15.27
C GLY A 473 -30.04 49.94 -16.67
N PHE A 474 -31.20 50.30 -17.24
CA PHE A 474 -31.65 49.85 -18.56
C PHE A 474 -32.01 51.03 -19.46
N HIS A 475 -31.32 52.16 -19.30
CA HIS A 475 -31.54 53.39 -20.08
C HIS A 475 -33.02 53.84 -20.06
N ASN A 476 -33.70 53.65 -18.93
CA ASN A 476 -35.12 53.95 -18.72
C ASN A 476 -36.09 53.27 -19.71
N LYS A 477 -35.65 52.18 -20.37
CA LYS A 477 -36.47 51.37 -21.26
C LYS A 477 -36.47 49.92 -20.78
N LYS A 478 -37.64 49.27 -20.78
CA LYS A 478 -37.71 47.84 -20.44
C LYS A 478 -37.00 47.02 -21.53
N PRO A 479 -35.98 46.21 -21.18
CA PRO A 479 -35.26 45.40 -22.15
C PRO A 479 -36.07 44.15 -22.55
N THR A 480 -35.87 43.65 -23.76
CA THR A 480 -36.31 42.29 -24.12
C THR A 480 -35.37 41.24 -23.56
N TYR A 481 -35.78 39.96 -23.55
CA TYR A 481 -34.91 38.86 -23.08
C TYR A 481 -33.58 38.83 -23.86
N VAL A 482 -33.64 39.03 -25.18
CA VAL A 482 -32.46 39.07 -26.06
C VAL A 482 -31.56 40.27 -25.75
N ASP A 483 -32.14 41.43 -25.41
CA ASP A 483 -31.35 42.61 -25.02
C ASP A 483 -30.59 42.36 -23.71
N ILE A 484 -31.20 41.65 -22.75
CA ILE A 484 -30.52 41.25 -21.51
C ILE A 484 -29.40 40.24 -21.81
N LEU A 485 -29.61 39.28 -22.71
CA LEU A 485 -28.54 38.35 -23.10
C LEU A 485 -27.39 39.03 -23.84
N ARG A 486 -27.69 40.05 -24.66
CA ARG A 486 -26.70 40.86 -25.37
C ARG A 486 -26.01 41.90 -24.50
N SER A 487 -26.51 42.14 -23.29
CA SER A 487 -25.82 42.97 -22.30
C SER A 487 -24.42 42.44 -22.01
N VAL A 488 -23.53 43.32 -21.55
CA VAL A 488 -22.15 42.95 -21.21
C VAL A 488 -22.15 41.81 -20.20
N GLU A 489 -23.04 41.83 -19.21
CA GLU A 489 -23.18 40.83 -18.17
C GLU A 489 -23.68 39.49 -18.71
N GLY A 490 -24.64 39.51 -19.63
CA GLY A 490 -25.18 38.31 -20.29
C GLY A 490 -24.12 37.61 -21.13
N VAL A 491 -23.46 38.33 -22.04
CA VAL A 491 -22.43 37.78 -22.94
C VAL A 491 -21.23 37.26 -22.14
N THR A 492 -20.69 38.07 -21.22
CA THR A 492 -19.56 37.65 -20.39
C THR A 492 -19.92 36.43 -19.53
N GLY A 493 -21.13 36.40 -18.95
CA GLY A 493 -21.64 35.29 -18.15
C GLY A 493 -21.69 33.98 -18.93
N ILE A 494 -22.26 34.00 -20.14
CA ILE A 494 -22.38 32.80 -21.00
C ILE A 494 -21.01 32.31 -21.43
N ILE A 495 -20.12 33.20 -21.89
CA ILE A 495 -18.77 32.82 -22.30
C ILE A 495 -18.00 32.19 -21.13
N MET A 496 -18.08 32.78 -19.93
CA MET A 496 -17.46 32.20 -18.73
C MET A 496 -17.99 30.80 -18.43
N VAL A 497 -19.31 30.58 -18.46
CA VAL A 497 -19.92 29.27 -18.21
C VAL A 497 -19.42 28.24 -19.23
N VAL A 498 -19.41 28.57 -20.52
CA VAL A 498 -18.92 27.66 -21.58
C VAL A 498 -17.46 27.28 -21.36
N LEU A 499 -16.58 28.25 -21.11
CA LEU A 499 -15.17 28.00 -20.86
C LEU A 499 -14.95 27.15 -19.59
N MET A 500 -15.72 27.40 -18.54
CA MET A 500 -15.65 26.62 -17.29
C MET A 500 -16.15 25.19 -17.46
N VAL A 501 -17.21 24.96 -18.26
CA VAL A 501 -17.69 23.61 -18.60
C VAL A 501 -16.59 22.82 -19.32
N ILE A 502 -15.92 23.42 -20.30
CA ILE A 502 -14.80 22.79 -21.01
C ILE A 502 -13.64 22.49 -20.04
N ALA A 503 -13.22 23.47 -19.24
CA ALA A 503 -12.09 23.31 -18.32
C ALA A 503 -12.37 22.26 -17.23
N PHE A 504 -13.57 22.23 -16.66
CA PHE A 504 -13.91 21.31 -15.56
C PHE A 504 -14.17 19.88 -16.04
N THR A 505 -14.75 19.70 -17.23
CA THR A 505 -14.94 18.36 -17.82
C THR A 505 -13.60 17.70 -18.12
N LEU A 506 -12.67 18.43 -18.76
CA LEU A 506 -11.32 17.94 -19.08
C LEU A 506 -10.42 17.80 -17.84
N ALA A 507 -10.68 18.55 -16.76
CA ALA A 507 -10.01 18.35 -15.48
C ALA A 507 -10.48 17.12 -14.69
N SER A 508 -11.60 16.50 -15.08
CA SER A 508 -12.12 15.32 -14.41
C SER A 508 -11.16 14.12 -14.54
N ARG A 509 -11.19 13.21 -13.54
CA ARG A 509 -10.28 12.05 -13.50
C ARG A 509 -10.36 11.18 -14.76
N TRP A 510 -11.53 11.09 -15.37
CA TRP A 510 -11.82 10.19 -16.48
C TRP A 510 -11.13 10.67 -17.76
N PHE A 511 -11.26 11.96 -18.08
CA PHE A 511 -10.66 12.59 -19.26
C PHE A 511 -9.15 12.83 -19.06
N ARG A 512 -8.74 13.34 -17.89
CA ARG A 512 -7.33 13.64 -17.60
C ARG A 512 -6.42 12.41 -17.61
N ARG A 513 -6.93 11.24 -17.20
CA ARG A 513 -6.18 9.97 -17.18
C ARG A 513 -6.40 9.12 -18.43
N ASP A 514 -7.08 9.67 -19.45
CA ASP A 514 -7.39 8.98 -20.70
C ASP A 514 -8.08 7.61 -20.49
N LEU A 515 -9.00 7.55 -19.52
CA LEU A 515 -9.76 6.34 -19.23
C LEU A 515 -10.93 6.14 -20.22
N ILE A 516 -11.37 7.23 -20.86
CA ILE A 516 -12.42 7.23 -21.88
C ILE A 516 -11.73 7.39 -23.23
N LYS A 517 -11.79 6.35 -24.07
CA LYS A 517 -11.31 6.41 -25.45
C LYS A 517 -12.41 7.00 -26.32
N LEU A 518 -12.28 8.27 -26.68
CA LEU A 518 -13.21 8.92 -27.61
C LEU A 518 -12.94 8.48 -29.06
N PRO A 519 -13.98 8.41 -29.92
CA PRO A 519 -13.81 8.12 -31.34
C PRO A 519 -13.03 9.25 -32.04
N TRP A 520 -12.40 8.92 -33.15
CA TRP A 520 -11.80 9.92 -34.04
C TRP A 520 -12.91 10.86 -34.57
N PRO A 521 -12.77 12.20 -34.53
CA PRO A 521 -11.54 13.00 -34.36
C PRO A 521 -11.22 13.46 -32.92
N LEU A 522 -12.04 13.15 -31.91
CA LEU A 522 -11.91 13.69 -30.55
C LEU A 522 -10.86 12.99 -29.67
N LYS A 523 -10.11 12.03 -30.23
CA LYS A 523 -9.09 11.24 -29.52
C LYS A 523 -7.97 12.10 -28.91
N ASN A 524 -7.66 13.25 -29.51
CA ASN A 524 -6.59 14.14 -29.01
C ASN A 524 -7.05 15.09 -27.89
N ILE A 525 -8.32 15.03 -27.48
CA ILE A 525 -8.92 15.92 -26.45
C ILE A 525 -8.88 15.26 -25.06
N THR A 526 -8.29 14.08 -24.93
CA THR A 526 -8.07 13.40 -23.64
C THR A 526 -6.60 13.42 -23.24
N GLY A 527 -6.32 13.21 -21.96
CA GLY A 527 -4.96 13.18 -21.42
C GLY A 527 -4.50 14.47 -20.74
N PHE A 528 -3.25 14.46 -20.28
CA PHE A 528 -2.71 15.52 -19.42
C PHE A 528 -2.55 16.86 -20.16
N ASN A 529 -2.14 16.84 -21.43
CA ASN A 529 -1.97 18.06 -22.24
C ASN A 529 -3.31 18.77 -22.46
N ALA A 530 -4.36 18.03 -22.83
CA ALA A 530 -5.71 18.58 -23.00
C ALA A 530 -6.24 19.21 -21.69
N PHE A 531 -6.02 18.54 -20.56
CA PHE A 531 -6.27 19.12 -19.24
C PHE A 531 -5.49 20.42 -19.03
N TRP A 532 -4.18 20.42 -19.30
CA TRP A 532 -3.33 21.58 -19.03
C TRP A 532 -3.76 22.81 -19.83
N TYR A 533 -3.95 22.69 -21.15
CA TYR A 533 -4.37 23.81 -22.00
C TYR A 533 -5.78 24.31 -21.66
N SER A 534 -6.75 23.39 -21.50
CA SER A 534 -8.11 23.78 -21.13
C SER A 534 -8.19 24.45 -19.76
N HIS A 535 -7.34 24.06 -18.80
CA HIS A 535 -7.28 24.70 -17.50
C HIS A 535 -6.72 26.13 -17.56
N HIS A 536 -5.86 26.45 -18.53
CA HIS A 536 -5.38 27.83 -18.75
C HIS A 536 -6.45 28.76 -19.35
N LEU A 537 -7.53 28.22 -19.94
CA LEU A 537 -8.69 29.03 -20.34
C LEU A 537 -9.31 29.79 -19.16
N LEU A 538 -9.09 29.31 -17.92
CA LEU A 538 -9.53 30.00 -16.72
C LEU A 538 -8.90 31.40 -16.56
N ILE A 539 -7.75 31.68 -17.17
CA ILE A 539 -7.18 33.03 -17.21
C ILE A 539 -8.14 33.99 -17.91
N VAL A 540 -8.71 33.56 -19.04
CA VAL A 540 -9.74 34.33 -19.77
C VAL A 540 -10.99 34.47 -18.91
N VAL A 541 -11.38 33.43 -18.18
CA VAL A 541 -12.51 33.51 -17.22
C VAL A 541 -12.29 34.57 -16.15
N TYR A 542 -11.08 34.73 -15.58
CA TYR A 542 -10.80 35.79 -14.62
C TYR A 542 -10.89 37.19 -15.23
N ILE A 543 -10.41 37.38 -16.46
CA ILE A 543 -10.55 38.65 -17.18
C ILE A 543 -12.03 38.97 -17.40
N LEU A 544 -12.79 38.00 -17.90
CA LEU A 544 -14.24 38.14 -18.10
C LEU A 544 -14.99 38.36 -16.77
N LEU A 545 -14.55 37.76 -15.66
CA LEU A 545 -15.15 37.95 -14.35
C LEU A 545 -14.98 39.38 -13.83
N LEU A 546 -13.82 40.00 -14.09
CA LEU A 546 -13.59 41.41 -13.77
C LEU A 546 -14.47 42.32 -14.62
N VAL A 547 -14.56 42.08 -15.94
CA VAL A 547 -15.45 42.83 -16.85
C VAL A 547 -16.92 42.67 -16.43
N HIS A 548 -17.36 41.44 -16.22
CA HIS A 548 -18.71 41.11 -15.75
C HIS A 548 -19.07 41.84 -14.45
N SER A 549 -18.12 41.94 -13.53
CA SER A 549 -18.31 42.62 -12.23
C SER A 549 -18.21 44.14 -12.31
N PHE A 550 -17.53 44.68 -13.32
CA PHE A 550 -17.37 46.12 -13.53
C PHE A 550 -18.66 46.73 -14.10
N PHE A 551 -19.33 46.06 -15.02
CA PHE A 551 -20.47 46.63 -15.77
C PHE A 551 -21.85 46.41 -15.14
N LEU A 552 -21.95 45.82 -13.94
CA LEU A 552 -23.21 45.43 -13.26
C LEU A 552 -24.36 46.47 -13.31
N PHE A 553 -25.46 46.09 -13.96
CA PHE A 553 -26.70 46.88 -14.07
C PHE A 553 -27.47 47.12 -12.74
N LEU A 554 -27.18 46.36 -11.66
CA LEU A 554 -27.84 46.52 -10.34
C LEU A 554 -27.04 47.31 -9.32
N THR A 555 -25.80 47.71 -9.63
CA THR A 555 -24.89 48.36 -8.66
C THR A 555 -24.04 49.39 -9.37
N TYR A 556 -24.39 50.66 -9.18
CA TYR A 556 -23.82 51.78 -9.94
C TYR A 556 -22.56 52.35 -9.29
N LYS A 557 -22.53 52.42 -7.96
CA LYS A 557 -21.41 53.00 -7.21
C LYS A 557 -20.18 52.10 -7.29
N TRP A 558 -19.05 52.67 -7.70
CA TRP A 558 -17.78 51.97 -7.84
C TRP A 558 -17.37 51.19 -6.58
N HIS A 559 -17.46 51.83 -5.41
CA HIS A 559 -17.05 51.24 -4.13
C HIS A 559 -17.98 50.11 -3.64
N GLU A 560 -19.17 49.94 -4.23
CA GLU A 560 -20.07 48.82 -3.93
C GLU A 560 -19.79 47.58 -4.82
N LYS A 561 -18.93 47.73 -5.85
CA LYS A 561 -18.52 46.65 -6.76
C LYS A 561 -17.36 45.85 -6.16
N ASN A 562 -17.67 45.03 -5.15
CA ASN A 562 -16.64 44.42 -4.30
C ASN A 562 -15.80 43.30 -4.95
N THR A 563 -16.10 42.83 -6.18
CA THR A 563 -15.41 41.65 -6.76
C THR A 563 -13.90 41.85 -6.89
N TRP A 564 -13.45 43.04 -7.30
CA TRP A 564 -12.02 43.33 -7.42
C TRP A 564 -11.31 43.26 -6.07
N MET A 565 -12.00 43.58 -4.96
CA MET A 565 -11.44 43.52 -3.61
C MET A 565 -11.17 42.08 -3.18
N TYR A 566 -12.09 41.16 -3.47
CA TYR A 566 -11.89 39.73 -3.20
C TYR A 566 -10.73 39.15 -4.02
N LEU A 567 -10.62 39.60 -5.28
CA LEU A 567 -9.68 39.05 -6.24
C LEU A 567 -8.26 39.65 -6.12
N ALA A 568 -8.13 40.91 -5.68
CA ALA A 568 -6.86 41.64 -5.71
C ALA A 568 -5.73 40.89 -4.98
N VAL A 569 -5.91 40.52 -3.71
CA VAL A 569 -4.84 39.88 -2.92
C VAL A 569 -4.47 38.50 -3.47
N PRO A 570 -5.42 37.57 -3.75
CA PRO A 570 -5.06 36.25 -4.27
C PRO A 570 -4.49 36.28 -5.70
N LEU A 571 -4.97 37.17 -6.58
CA LEU A 571 -4.37 37.33 -7.91
C LEU A 571 -2.96 37.91 -7.82
N LEU A 572 -2.71 38.91 -6.97
CA LEU A 572 -1.37 39.46 -6.78
C LEU A 572 -0.42 38.43 -6.19
N LEU A 573 -0.88 37.63 -5.21
CA LEU A 573 -0.09 36.53 -4.65
C LEU A 573 0.24 35.49 -5.73
N TYR A 574 -0.76 35.04 -6.49
CA TYR A 574 -0.60 34.07 -7.56
C TYR A 574 0.32 34.60 -8.66
N ALA A 575 0.06 35.81 -9.18
CA ALA A 575 0.87 36.46 -10.19
C ALA A 575 2.29 36.72 -9.69
N GLY A 576 2.45 37.12 -8.42
CA GLY A 576 3.74 37.29 -7.77
C GLY A 576 4.53 35.98 -7.69
N GLU A 577 3.90 34.86 -7.31
CA GLU A 577 4.57 33.56 -7.30
C GLU A 577 4.94 33.09 -8.72
N ARG A 578 4.07 33.34 -9.72
CA ARG A 578 4.36 33.03 -11.13
C ARG A 578 5.48 33.91 -11.69
N ALA A 579 5.49 35.20 -11.38
CA ALA A 579 6.54 36.13 -11.76
C ALA A 579 7.86 35.77 -11.07
N TYR A 580 7.84 35.47 -9.77
CA TYR A 580 9.02 34.98 -9.06
C TYR A 580 9.56 33.68 -9.67
N ARG A 581 8.68 32.75 -10.08
CA ARG A 581 9.10 31.54 -10.80
C ARG A 581 9.70 31.85 -12.18
N ALA A 582 9.16 32.83 -12.91
CA ALA A 582 9.67 33.23 -14.21
C ALA A 582 11.01 33.99 -14.11
N CYS A 583 11.19 34.82 -13.07
CA CYS A 583 12.42 35.56 -12.80
C CYS A 583 13.50 34.73 -12.11
N ARG A 584 13.12 33.63 -11.44
CA ARG A 584 14.08 32.72 -10.84
C ARG A 584 14.91 32.06 -11.94
N ALA A 585 16.23 32.09 -11.77
CA ALA A 585 17.13 31.36 -12.64
C ALA A 585 16.74 29.88 -12.65
N ASN A 586 16.32 29.39 -13.81
CA ASN A 586 16.25 27.96 -14.06
C ASN A 586 17.69 27.45 -14.12
N TYR A 587 18.03 26.45 -13.31
CA TYR A 587 19.39 25.96 -13.29
C TYR A 587 19.61 25.05 -14.49
N THR A 588 20.48 25.47 -15.40
CA THR A 588 20.99 24.57 -16.43
C THR A 588 22.00 23.65 -15.76
N VAL A 589 21.78 22.34 -15.85
CA VAL A 589 22.61 21.32 -15.21
C VAL A 589 23.32 20.48 -16.25
N GLN A 590 24.54 20.06 -15.92
CA GLN A 590 25.30 19.13 -16.73
C GLN A 590 25.00 17.70 -16.28
N ILE A 591 24.88 16.78 -17.22
CA ILE A 591 24.74 15.36 -16.93
C ILE A 591 26.13 14.80 -16.67
N ILE A 592 26.34 14.34 -15.43
CA ILE A 592 27.58 13.68 -15.00
C ILE A 592 27.56 12.22 -15.45
N LYS A 593 26.39 11.58 -15.34
CA LYS A 593 26.20 10.17 -15.65
C LYS A 593 24.75 9.89 -15.99
N ALA A 594 24.54 9.03 -16.98
CA ALA A 594 23.24 8.48 -17.32
C ALA A 594 23.32 6.96 -17.37
N ALA A 595 22.30 6.28 -16.88
CA ALA A 595 22.21 4.83 -16.93
C ALA A 595 20.79 4.39 -17.28
N ILE A 596 20.66 3.44 -18.20
CA ILE A 596 19.37 2.85 -18.59
C ILE A 596 19.29 1.48 -17.92
N TYR A 597 18.32 1.33 -17.02
CA TYR A 597 18.09 0.08 -16.31
C TYR A 597 17.00 -0.77 -16.97
N PRO A 598 17.07 -2.11 -16.82
CA PRO A 598 15.96 -3.00 -17.09
C PRO A 598 14.69 -2.60 -16.32
N GLY A 599 13.51 -2.76 -16.94
CA GLY A 599 12.25 -2.20 -16.44
C GLY A 599 11.91 -0.80 -16.97
N ASN A 600 12.63 -0.36 -18.01
CA ASN A 600 12.48 0.92 -18.69
C ASN A 600 12.59 2.13 -17.75
N VAL A 601 13.66 2.18 -16.96
CA VAL A 601 13.99 3.30 -16.08
C VAL A 601 15.30 3.95 -16.52
N LEU A 602 15.28 5.27 -16.68
CA LEU A 602 16.45 6.11 -16.93
C LEU A 602 16.89 6.77 -15.62
N ALA A 603 18.10 6.49 -15.17
CA ALA A 603 18.71 7.20 -14.05
C ALA A 603 19.64 8.29 -14.57
N LEU A 604 19.45 9.50 -14.04
CA LEU A 604 20.24 10.68 -14.41
C LEU A 604 20.92 11.21 -13.17
N HIS A 605 22.24 11.36 -13.25
CA HIS A 605 23.08 12.04 -12.28
C HIS A 605 23.54 13.35 -12.90
N MET A 606 23.24 14.45 -12.24
CA MET A 606 23.44 15.80 -12.74
C MET A 606 24.20 16.64 -11.73
N SER A 607 24.92 17.65 -12.23
CA SER A 607 25.64 18.62 -11.41
C SER A 607 24.69 19.34 -10.46
N LYS A 608 25.06 19.43 -9.17
CA LYS A 608 24.29 20.20 -8.17
C LYS A 608 24.58 21.70 -8.35
N PRO A 609 23.58 22.54 -8.64
CA PRO A 609 23.81 23.98 -8.80
C PRO A 609 24.30 24.62 -7.50
N PRO A 610 25.13 25.68 -7.57
CA PRO A 610 25.59 26.39 -6.39
C PRO A 610 24.39 26.99 -5.62
N GLY A 611 24.35 26.77 -4.31
CA GLY A 611 23.24 27.21 -3.45
C GLY A 611 21.96 26.36 -3.54
N PHE A 612 21.97 25.24 -4.28
CA PHE A 612 20.82 24.33 -4.33
C PHE A 612 20.75 23.46 -3.06
N THR A 613 20.01 23.93 -2.05
CA THR A 613 19.76 23.22 -0.80
C THR A 613 18.39 22.56 -0.79
N TYR A 614 18.32 21.27 -0.46
CA TYR A 614 17.08 20.50 -0.40
C TYR A 614 17.05 19.53 0.79
N HIS A 615 15.90 18.92 1.06
CA HIS A 615 15.71 17.88 2.07
C HIS A 615 15.28 16.56 1.42
N SER A 616 15.60 15.43 2.04
CA SER A 616 15.16 14.11 1.55
C SER A 616 13.65 14.03 1.43
N GLY A 617 13.16 13.35 0.39
CA GLY A 617 11.73 13.27 0.07
C GLY A 617 11.19 14.49 -0.69
N MET A 618 12.02 15.49 -1.01
CA MET A 618 11.67 16.55 -1.96
C MET A 618 11.76 16.08 -3.42
N TYR A 619 11.12 16.83 -4.32
CA TYR A 619 11.16 16.59 -5.76
C TYR A 619 11.57 17.86 -6.51
N LEU A 620 11.90 17.72 -7.79
CA LEU A 620 12.20 18.83 -8.70
C LEU A 620 11.43 18.67 -10.01
N PHE A 621 11.30 19.75 -10.78
CA PHE A 621 10.83 19.71 -12.15
C PHE A 621 12.02 19.67 -13.11
N LEU A 622 11.95 18.78 -14.08
CA LEU A 622 12.92 18.63 -15.14
C LEU A 622 12.31 19.07 -16.48
N LYS A 623 13.10 19.80 -17.26
CA LYS A 623 12.80 20.18 -18.64
C LYS A 623 13.96 19.80 -19.55
N CYS A 624 13.62 19.25 -20.71
CA CYS A 624 14.55 18.93 -21.80
C CYS A 624 14.07 19.64 -23.06
N ALA A 625 14.81 20.67 -23.50
CA ALA A 625 14.40 21.53 -24.62
C ALA A 625 14.33 20.79 -25.96
N GLU A 626 15.13 19.73 -26.13
CA GLU A 626 15.15 18.87 -27.32
C GLU A 626 13.88 18.02 -27.49
N ILE A 627 13.18 17.74 -26.38
CA ILE A 627 11.91 17.01 -26.40
C ILE A 627 10.73 17.98 -26.48
N SER A 628 10.72 18.98 -25.61
CA SER A 628 9.70 20.01 -25.56
C SER A 628 10.24 21.26 -24.87
N PRO A 629 10.17 22.45 -25.50
CA PRO A 629 10.70 23.67 -24.92
C PRO A 629 9.87 24.22 -23.73
N PHE A 630 8.63 23.73 -23.56
CA PHE A 630 7.66 24.27 -22.60
C PHE A 630 7.26 23.29 -21.48
N GLU A 631 7.45 21.98 -21.68
CA GLU A 631 7.00 20.98 -20.71
C GLU A 631 7.96 20.82 -19.53
N TRP A 632 7.38 20.72 -18.34
CA TRP A 632 8.08 20.48 -17.08
C TRP A 632 7.49 19.26 -16.40
N HIS A 633 8.33 18.29 -16.07
CA HIS A 633 7.90 17.02 -15.48
C HIS A 633 8.50 16.84 -14.07
N PRO A 634 7.69 16.49 -13.06
CA PRO A 634 8.15 16.34 -11.68
C PRO A 634 8.83 14.97 -11.44
N PHE A 635 9.97 14.98 -10.76
CA PHE A 635 10.68 13.77 -10.35
C PHE A 635 11.25 13.90 -8.93
N SER A 636 11.08 12.87 -8.12
CA SER A 636 11.66 12.77 -6.78
C SER A 636 13.19 12.80 -6.86
N ILE A 637 13.81 13.59 -5.99
CA ILE A 637 15.27 13.63 -5.88
C ILE A 637 15.70 12.34 -5.15
N THR A 638 16.47 11.49 -5.81
CA THR A 638 16.93 10.21 -5.25
C THR A 638 18.26 10.31 -4.51
N SER A 639 19.03 11.37 -4.76
CA SER A 639 20.27 11.66 -4.04
C SER A 639 19.99 12.17 -2.62
N ALA A 640 20.91 11.93 -1.69
CA ALA A 640 20.83 12.51 -0.34
C ALA A 640 21.30 13.97 -0.34
N PRO A 641 20.74 14.85 0.51
CA PRO A 641 21.10 16.27 0.57
C PRO A 641 22.60 16.57 0.71
N GLY A 642 23.35 15.65 1.34
CA GLY A 642 24.79 15.75 1.54
C GLY A 642 25.65 15.30 0.35
N GLU A 643 25.07 14.75 -0.72
CA GLU A 643 25.80 14.39 -1.94
C GLU A 643 26.08 15.63 -2.80
N ASP A 644 27.20 15.61 -3.54
CA ASP A 644 27.66 16.70 -4.42
C ASP A 644 26.98 16.72 -5.80
N PHE A 645 26.16 15.70 -6.08
CA PHE A 645 25.37 15.60 -7.30
C PHE A 645 23.87 15.51 -6.97
N LEU A 646 23.03 15.77 -7.96
CA LEU A 646 21.60 15.49 -7.91
C LEU A 646 21.32 14.24 -8.74
N SER A 647 20.46 13.34 -8.27
CA SER A 647 20.00 12.22 -9.07
C SER A 647 18.48 12.11 -9.13
N VAL A 648 17.98 11.64 -10.27
CA VAL A 648 16.56 11.32 -10.50
C VAL A 648 16.45 9.99 -11.26
N HIS A 649 15.40 9.24 -10.96
CA HIS A 649 15.10 7.97 -11.65
C HIS A 649 13.74 8.09 -12.35
N ILE A 650 13.75 8.00 -13.67
CA ILE A 650 12.62 8.30 -14.55
C ILE A 650 12.12 7.00 -15.18
N ARG A 651 10.93 6.55 -14.80
CA ARG A 651 10.27 5.41 -15.47
C ARG A 651 9.57 5.86 -16.75
N THR A 652 9.73 5.12 -17.84
CA THR A 652 9.01 5.42 -19.08
C THR A 652 7.55 5.00 -18.99
N LEU A 653 6.66 5.97 -18.85
CA LEU A 653 5.20 5.75 -18.73
C LEU A 653 4.38 6.53 -19.75
N GLY A 654 4.93 7.62 -20.30
CA GLY A 654 4.28 8.49 -21.27
C GLY A 654 5.20 8.91 -22.40
N ASP A 655 4.65 9.67 -23.35
CA ASP A 655 5.31 10.19 -24.54
C ASP A 655 6.59 10.97 -24.25
N TRP A 656 6.56 11.91 -23.29
CA TRP A 656 7.74 12.69 -22.91
C TRP A 656 8.85 11.78 -22.35
N THR A 657 8.51 10.88 -21.42
CA THR A 657 9.48 9.96 -20.80
C THR A 657 10.03 8.93 -21.80
N GLN A 658 9.24 8.51 -22.79
CA GLN A 658 9.69 7.60 -23.85
C GLN A 658 10.68 8.30 -24.79
N LYS A 659 10.37 9.54 -25.21
CA LYS A 659 11.31 10.38 -25.98
C LYS A 659 12.60 10.64 -25.22
N MET A 660 12.49 10.92 -23.92
CA MET A 660 13.64 11.10 -23.03
C MET A 660 14.52 9.86 -23.00
N ARG A 661 13.94 8.68 -22.79
CA ARG A 661 14.72 7.44 -22.84
C ARG A 661 15.35 7.23 -24.21
N LYS A 662 14.60 7.38 -25.30
CA LYS A 662 15.10 7.19 -26.67
C LYS A 662 16.31 8.08 -26.95
N LEU A 663 16.22 9.36 -26.58
CA LEU A 663 17.30 10.32 -26.78
C LEU A 663 18.56 9.95 -25.99
N PHE A 664 18.41 9.45 -24.76
CA PHE A 664 19.56 8.94 -24.01
C PHE A 664 20.06 7.59 -24.52
N SER A 665 19.20 6.73 -25.05
CA SER A 665 19.61 5.47 -25.69
C SER A 665 20.48 5.72 -26.90
N GLU A 666 20.08 6.65 -27.78
CA GLU A 666 20.86 7.00 -28.99
C GLU A 666 22.23 7.61 -28.64
N VAL A 667 22.31 8.37 -27.54
CA VAL A 667 23.60 8.92 -27.06
C VAL A 667 24.46 7.87 -26.35
N CYS A 668 23.85 6.82 -25.78
CA CYS A 668 24.57 5.76 -25.08
C CYS A 668 24.99 4.59 -25.98
N GLU A 669 24.52 4.49 -27.23
CA GLU A 669 24.87 3.40 -28.14
C GLU A 669 26.38 3.37 -28.44
N PRO A 670 27.10 2.25 -28.18
CA PRO A 670 28.51 2.15 -28.50
C PRO A 670 28.73 2.12 -30.03
N SER A 671 29.77 2.80 -30.49
CA SER A 671 30.30 2.62 -31.85
C SER A 671 30.62 1.14 -32.09
N THR A 672 30.29 0.63 -33.28
CA THR A 672 30.21 -0.78 -33.70
C THR A 672 31.46 -1.67 -33.57
N ASP A 673 32.53 -1.24 -32.90
CA ASP A 673 33.82 -1.97 -32.86
C ASP A 673 34.15 -2.70 -31.56
N SER A 674 33.30 -2.66 -30.52
CA SER A 674 33.55 -3.37 -29.26
C SER A 674 32.50 -4.45 -28.97
N LYS A 675 32.74 -5.67 -29.48
CA LYS A 675 31.97 -6.88 -29.12
C LYS A 675 32.40 -7.42 -27.76
N SER A 676 31.90 -6.84 -26.68
CA SER A 676 31.85 -7.49 -25.37
C SER A 676 30.41 -7.42 -24.85
N GLY A 677 29.75 -8.58 -24.78
CA GLY A 677 28.32 -8.74 -24.50
C GLY A 677 27.91 -8.51 -23.04
N LEU A 678 28.36 -7.42 -22.41
CA LEU A 678 27.88 -6.97 -21.10
C LEU A 678 27.12 -5.65 -21.29
N LEU A 679 25.79 -5.74 -21.36
CA LEU A 679 24.86 -4.61 -21.35
C LEU A 679 24.92 -3.90 -19.99
N ARG A 680 25.96 -3.09 -19.79
CA ARG A 680 26.07 -2.15 -18.68
C ARG A 680 26.73 -0.87 -19.17
N GLU A 681 25.96 -0.08 -19.91
CA GLU A 681 26.35 1.26 -20.37
C GLU A 681 26.31 2.23 -19.18
N GLU A 682 27.41 2.24 -18.43
CA GLU A 682 27.69 3.17 -17.35
C GLU A 682 28.59 4.27 -17.93
N LEU A 683 28.02 5.27 -18.61
CA LEU A 683 28.80 6.34 -19.27
C LEU A 683 29.00 7.52 -18.32
N THR A 684 30.25 7.82 -17.99
CA THR A 684 30.66 9.08 -17.36
C THR A 684 31.00 10.12 -18.42
N THR A 685 30.82 11.42 -18.13
CA THR A 685 31.15 12.51 -19.07
C THR A 685 32.61 12.46 -19.57
N GLU A 686 33.51 11.85 -18.82
CA GLU A 686 34.95 11.74 -19.15
C GLU A 686 35.27 10.62 -20.16
N GLU A 687 34.34 9.68 -20.39
CA GLU A 687 34.55 8.49 -21.25
C GLU A 687 33.85 8.59 -22.62
N ILE A 688 33.18 9.70 -22.92
CA ILE A 688 32.51 9.89 -24.22
C ILE A 688 33.57 10.25 -25.26
N PRO A 689 33.86 9.40 -26.26
CA PRO A 689 34.71 9.78 -27.38
C PRO A 689 34.07 10.99 -28.07
N THR A 690 34.87 11.95 -28.52
CA THR A 690 34.44 13.20 -29.19
C THR A 690 33.55 12.97 -30.44
N SER A 691 33.37 11.71 -30.87
CA SER A 691 32.51 11.24 -31.96
C SER A 691 31.08 10.84 -31.56
N LEU A 692 30.77 10.63 -30.28
CA LEU A 692 29.41 10.38 -29.77
C LEU A 692 28.78 11.70 -29.28
N GLY A 693 27.56 12.00 -29.70
CA GLY A 693 26.91 13.30 -29.47
C GLY A 693 26.92 13.78 -28.00
N LYS A 694 26.99 15.11 -27.80
CA LYS A 694 26.88 15.71 -26.47
C LYS A 694 25.53 15.36 -25.84
N PHE A 695 25.53 14.99 -24.55
CA PHE A 695 24.29 14.83 -23.78
C PHE A 695 23.39 16.08 -23.88
N PRO A 696 22.05 15.90 -23.85
CA PRO A 696 21.11 17.00 -23.97
C PRO A 696 21.24 17.97 -22.80
N LYS A 697 21.00 19.25 -23.06
CA LYS A 697 20.97 20.25 -21.99
C LYS A 697 19.69 20.11 -21.18
N LEU A 698 19.84 19.83 -19.88
CA LEU A 698 18.73 19.75 -18.95
C LEU A 698 18.63 20.99 -18.09
N VAL A 699 17.38 21.36 -17.81
CA VAL A 699 17.04 22.51 -16.99
C VAL A 699 16.19 22.02 -15.82
N ILE A 700 16.56 22.39 -14.60
CA ILE A 700 15.82 22.03 -13.39
C ILE A 700 15.20 23.25 -12.71
N ASP A 701 14.02 23.02 -12.13
CA ASP A 701 13.32 23.96 -11.26
C ASP A 701 12.95 23.24 -9.96
N GLY A 702 13.44 23.74 -8.82
CA GLY A 702 13.25 23.10 -7.52
C GLY A 702 14.16 23.67 -6.45
N PRO A 703 14.21 23.06 -5.26
CA PRO A 703 13.40 21.91 -4.85
C PRO A 703 11.97 22.28 -4.45
N TYR A 704 11.07 21.30 -4.48
CA TYR A 704 9.69 21.39 -4.02
C TYR A 704 9.43 20.38 -2.89
N GLY A 705 8.64 20.81 -1.89
CA GLY A 705 8.34 19.99 -0.72
C GLY A 705 7.41 18.81 -1.03
N GLY A 706 7.71 17.63 -0.47
CA GLY A 706 6.86 16.45 -0.52
C GLY A 706 6.29 16.06 0.86
N PRO A 707 5.23 15.23 0.92
CA PRO A 707 4.70 14.64 2.16
C PRO A 707 5.75 13.93 3.03
N SER A 708 6.71 13.24 2.42
CA SER A 708 7.75 12.48 3.12
C SER A 708 8.90 13.34 3.66
N GLN A 709 8.90 14.65 3.38
CA GLN A 709 9.95 15.55 3.83
C GLN A 709 10.03 15.66 5.37
N ASP A 710 8.89 15.53 6.05
CA ASP A 710 8.79 15.66 7.50
C ASP A 710 8.99 14.33 8.24
N TYR A 711 9.66 13.35 7.61
CA TYR A 711 9.91 12.03 8.21
C TYR A 711 10.56 12.11 9.61
N ARG A 712 11.35 13.16 9.87
CA ARG A 712 12.05 13.38 11.14
C ARG A 712 11.14 13.64 12.35
N LYS A 713 9.84 13.88 12.16
CA LYS A 713 8.90 14.07 13.29
C LYS A 713 8.60 12.75 14.02
N TYR A 714 8.76 11.63 13.33
CA TYR A 714 8.44 10.29 13.81
C TYR A 714 9.60 9.62 14.52
N ASP A 715 9.27 8.74 15.46
CA ASP A 715 10.25 7.93 16.18
C ASP A 715 10.67 6.74 15.32
N VAL A 716 9.72 6.11 14.63
CA VAL A 716 9.96 4.98 13.71
C VAL A 716 9.33 5.27 12.36
N LEU A 717 10.00 4.85 11.27
CA LEU A 717 9.47 4.97 9.91
C LEU A 717 9.01 3.61 9.38
N LEU A 718 7.85 3.59 8.75
CA LEU A 718 7.43 2.51 7.86
C LEU A 718 7.31 3.09 6.45
N LEU A 719 8.30 2.82 5.60
CA LEU A 719 8.43 3.33 4.24
C LEU A 719 7.98 2.25 3.24
N ILE A 720 6.91 2.49 2.48
CA ILE A 720 6.33 1.51 1.55
C ILE A 720 6.33 2.06 0.13
N GLY A 721 7.26 1.59 -0.70
CA GLY A 721 7.39 1.98 -2.10
C GLY A 721 6.93 0.87 -3.05
N LEU A 722 6.00 1.18 -3.97
CA LEU A 722 5.64 0.25 -5.05
C LEU A 722 6.32 0.66 -6.37
N GLY A 723 7.11 -0.24 -6.95
CA GLY A 723 7.86 0.01 -8.20
C GLY A 723 8.74 1.25 -8.10
N ILE A 724 8.59 2.21 -9.03
CA ILE A 724 9.33 3.49 -9.01
C ILE A 724 8.99 4.38 -7.79
N GLY A 725 7.91 4.06 -7.06
CA GLY A 725 7.54 4.74 -5.83
C GLY A 725 8.54 4.56 -4.68
N ALA A 726 9.57 3.73 -4.83
CA ALA A 726 10.70 3.66 -3.91
C ALA A 726 11.56 4.94 -3.89
N THR A 727 11.58 5.70 -4.98
CA THR A 727 12.48 6.86 -5.20
C THR A 727 12.57 7.88 -4.06
N PRO A 728 11.47 8.42 -3.48
CA PRO A 728 11.58 9.38 -2.37
C PRO A 728 12.18 8.75 -1.11
N PHE A 729 11.93 7.47 -0.88
CA PHE A 729 12.39 6.74 0.30
C PHE A 729 13.87 6.42 0.23
N ILE A 730 14.42 6.17 -0.96
CA ILE A 730 15.86 5.98 -1.15
C ILE A 730 16.65 7.21 -0.68
N SER A 731 16.19 8.42 -1.01
CA SER A 731 16.82 9.66 -0.53
C SER A 731 16.76 9.80 1.00
N ILE A 732 15.69 9.32 1.64
CA ILE A 732 15.54 9.31 3.10
C ILE A 732 16.50 8.29 3.74
N LEU A 733 16.57 7.07 3.19
CA LEU A 733 17.45 6.01 3.68
C LEU A 733 18.93 6.42 3.58
N LYS A 734 19.34 6.98 2.45
CA LYS A 734 20.71 7.51 2.29
C LYS A 734 21.03 8.64 3.27
N ASP A 735 20.10 9.56 3.52
CA ASP A 735 20.31 10.63 4.51
C ASP A 735 20.43 10.08 5.94
N MET A 736 19.62 9.07 6.30
CA MET A 736 19.75 8.36 7.58
C MET A 736 21.10 7.64 7.70
N LEU A 737 21.53 6.93 6.65
CA LEU A 737 22.84 6.26 6.62
C LEU A 737 24.00 7.25 6.77
N ASN A 738 23.99 8.36 6.01
CA ASN A 738 25.04 9.36 6.05
C ASN A 738 25.15 10.01 7.44
N GLN A 739 24.03 10.27 8.10
CA GLN A 739 24.02 10.78 9.47
C GLN A 739 24.64 9.78 10.46
N ARG A 740 24.39 8.49 10.25
CA ARG A 740 24.96 7.43 11.10
C ARG A 740 26.47 7.29 10.90
N LYS A 741 26.96 7.30 9.66
CA LYS A 741 28.40 7.32 9.36
C LYS A 741 29.10 8.47 10.10
N MET A 742 28.50 9.66 10.07
CA MET A 742 29.03 10.84 10.75
C MET A 742 29.01 10.68 12.28
N ALA A 743 27.96 10.06 12.84
CA ALA A 743 27.84 9.82 14.27
C ALA A 743 28.83 8.76 14.78
N ASP A 744 29.04 7.69 14.02
CA ASP A 744 29.99 6.62 14.36
C ASP A 744 31.44 7.12 14.28
N GLN A 745 31.77 7.96 13.29
CA GLN A 745 33.09 8.61 13.19
C GLN A 745 33.41 9.51 14.40
N LEU A 746 32.41 10.24 14.92
CA LEU A 746 32.55 11.06 16.12
C LEU A 746 32.71 10.25 17.42
N GLN A 747 32.35 8.97 17.43
CA GLN A 747 32.45 8.07 18.60
C GLN A 747 33.74 7.24 18.62
N SER A 748 34.64 7.40 17.64
CA SER A 748 35.95 6.73 17.64
C SER A 748 36.87 7.28 18.77
N PRO A 749 37.63 6.43 19.50
CA PRO A 749 38.31 6.80 20.74
C PRO A 749 39.64 7.55 20.56
N ARG A 750 39.79 8.36 19.50
CA ARG A 750 41.00 9.16 19.26
C ARG A 750 40.67 10.58 18.83
N ARG A 751 40.21 11.38 19.79
CA ARG A 751 40.60 12.79 20.02
C ARG A 751 39.76 13.35 21.17
N HIS A 752 40.34 13.35 22.36
CA HIS A 752 39.95 14.28 23.41
C HIS A 752 40.37 15.68 22.94
N SER A 753 39.49 16.36 22.22
CA SER A 753 39.55 17.81 22.07
C SER A 753 38.29 18.38 22.73
N LEU A 754 38.52 19.17 23.77
CA LEU A 754 37.52 20.01 24.41
C LEU A 754 36.82 20.91 23.37
N GLU A 755 35.55 21.24 23.66
CA GLU A 755 34.61 22.13 22.93
C GLU A 755 33.64 21.42 21.95
N SER A 756 32.31 21.58 21.98
CA SER A 756 31.40 22.46 22.73
C SER A 756 30.05 21.75 23.03
N PRO A 757 29.31 22.16 24.08
CA PRO A 757 27.95 21.70 24.30
C PRO A 757 26.96 22.56 23.49
N ARG A 758 25.93 21.92 22.91
CA ARG A 758 24.71 22.50 22.27
C ARG A 758 24.60 22.47 20.73
N ARG A 759 25.01 21.40 20.06
CA ARG A 759 24.20 20.97 18.88
C ARG A 759 22.96 20.27 19.43
N ARG A 760 21.78 20.94 19.40
CA ARG A 760 20.48 20.31 19.63
C ARG A 760 20.49 18.98 18.87
N LYS A 761 20.46 17.84 19.57
CA LYS A 761 20.31 16.52 18.93
C LYS A 761 19.09 16.63 18.01
N ARG A 762 19.33 16.70 16.70
CA ARG A 762 18.25 16.72 15.72
C ARG A 762 17.51 15.41 15.94
N LYS A 763 16.21 15.49 16.26
CA LYS A 763 15.35 14.31 16.38
C LYS A 763 15.46 13.56 15.04
N CYS A 764 15.99 12.34 15.11
CA CYS A 764 16.14 11.43 13.98
C CYS A 764 15.38 10.15 14.37
N PRO A 765 14.68 9.51 13.42
CA PRO A 765 14.02 8.24 13.69
C PRO A 765 15.04 7.21 14.21
N THR A 766 14.62 6.42 15.20
CA THR A 766 15.42 5.35 15.79
C THR A 766 15.51 4.14 14.89
N ASN A 767 14.46 3.87 14.10
CA ASN A 767 14.36 2.75 13.18
C ASN A 767 13.61 3.13 11.90
N ALA A 768 13.95 2.50 10.78
CA ALA A 768 13.25 2.61 9.51
C ALA A 768 13.05 1.24 8.88
N TYR A 769 11.80 0.90 8.59
CA TYR A 769 11.40 -0.32 7.90
C TYR A 769 11.02 0.04 6.48
N PHE A 770 11.81 -0.38 5.50
CA PHE A 770 11.58 -0.09 4.09
C PHE A 770 11.10 -1.33 3.34
N TYR A 771 9.83 -1.30 2.94
CA TYR A 771 9.22 -2.32 2.09
C TYR A 771 9.20 -1.85 0.64
N TRP A 772 10.05 -2.45 -0.19
CA TRP A 772 10.05 -2.22 -1.63
C TRP A 772 9.39 -3.37 -2.35
N VAL A 773 8.25 -3.09 -2.98
CA VAL A 773 7.44 -4.10 -3.66
C VAL A 773 7.42 -3.81 -5.16
N THR A 774 7.87 -4.75 -5.98
CA THR A 774 7.92 -4.65 -7.44
C THR A 774 7.34 -5.89 -8.10
N ARG A 775 6.99 -5.78 -9.38
CA ARG A 775 6.62 -6.93 -10.24
C ARG A 775 7.75 -7.33 -11.19
N GLU A 776 8.72 -6.44 -11.39
CA GLU A 776 9.80 -6.61 -12.35
C GLU A 776 11.08 -6.87 -11.58
N GLN A 777 11.77 -7.98 -11.88
CA GLN A 777 13.04 -8.34 -11.26
C GLN A 777 14.12 -7.27 -11.53
N GLY A 778 14.17 -6.75 -12.76
CA GLY A 778 15.10 -5.69 -13.17
C GLY A 778 15.02 -4.42 -12.33
N SER A 779 13.90 -4.20 -11.62
CA SER A 779 13.74 -3.03 -10.77
C SER A 779 14.76 -2.95 -9.64
N PHE A 780 15.21 -4.09 -9.11
CA PHE A 780 16.15 -4.11 -7.99
C PHE A 780 17.54 -3.59 -8.37
N GLU A 781 17.87 -3.51 -9.66
CA GLU A 781 19.15 -2.96 -10.11
C GLU A 781 19.27 -1.47 -9.89
N TRP A 782 18.15 -0.73 -9.88
CA TRP A 782 18.13 0.72 -9.77
C TRP A 782 18.81 1.21 -8.48
N PHE A 783 18.62 0.46 -7.39
CA PHE A 783 19.11 0.82 -6.05
C PHE A 783 19.98 -0.27 -5.44
N LYS A 784 20.59 -1.13 -6.27
CA LYS A 784 21.47 -2.22 -5.84
C LYS A 784 22.59 -1.72 -4.91
N GLY A 785 23.23 -0.61 -5.29
CA GLY A 785 24.28 0.02 -4.50
C GLY A 785 23.81 0.46 -3.12
N VAL A 786 22.62 1.07 -3.04
CA VAL A 786 22.05 1.53 -1.76
C VAL A 786 21.69 0.35 -0.87
N MET A 787 21.12 -0.71 -1.42
CA MET A 787 20.78 -1.92 -0.66
C MET A 787 22.01 -2.58 -0.05
N ASN A 788 23.08 -2.72 -0.84
CA ASN A 788 24.34 -3.27 -0.34
C ASN A 788 24.99 -2.36 0.71
N GLU A 789 24.97 -1.04 0.48
CA GLU A 789 25.49 -0.06 1.42
C GLU A 789 24.76 -0.10 2.77
N VAL A 790 23.42 -0.18 2.75
CA VAL A 790 22.61 -0.36 3.98
C VAL A 790 23.02 -1.65 4.69
N ALA A 791 23.09 -2.77 3.97
CA ALA A 791 23.43 -4.07 4.55
C ALA A 791 24.85 -4.12 5.13
N GLU A 792 25.80 -3.37 4.57
CA GLU A 792 27.19 -3.33 5.01
C GLU A 792 27.43 -2.40 6.19
N ILE A 793 26.77 -1.24 6.24
CA ILE A 793 27.03 -0.23 7.28
C ILE A 793 26.13 -0.42 8.51
N ASP A 794 24.91 -0.90 8.33
CA ASP A 794 23.93 -0.93 9.40
C ASP A 794 23.88 -2.26 10.18
N HIS A 795 24.98 -2.55 10.87
CA HIS A 795 25.09 -3.76 11.71
C HIS A 795 24.09 -3.83 12.88
N LYS A 796 23.42 -2.72 13.23
CA LYS A 796 22.44 -2.69 14.34
C LYS A 796 20.99 -2.87 13.86
N ALA A 797 20.78 -3.09 12.55
CA ALA A 797 19.45 -3.21 11.93
C ALA A 797 18.53 -2.03 12.30
N VAL A 798 19.06 -0.81 12.27
CA VAL A 798 18.30 0.44 12.38
C VAL A 798 17.42 0.63 11.13
N ILE A 799 17.94 0.29 9.97
CA ILE A 799 17.31 0.33 8.65
C ILE A 799 17.14 -1.11 8.19
N GLU A 800 15.91 -1.60 8.27
CA GLU A 800 15.52 -2.91 7.78
C GLU A 800 14.92 -2.77 6.39
N MET A 801 15.53 -3.41 5.39
CA MET A 801 15.03 -3.42 4.01
C MET A 801 14.38 -4.77 3.71
N HIS A 802 13.16 -4.72 3.19
CA HIS A 802 12.39 -5.88 2.75
C HIS A 802 11.99 -5.73 1.29
N ASN A 803 12.65 -6.48 0.43
CA ASN A 803 12.33 -6.55 -0.99
C ASN A 803 11.23 -7.58 -1.23
N TYR A 804 10.24 -7.24 -2.04
CA TYR A 804 9.16 -8.15 -2.42
C TYR A 804 8.99 -8.18 -3.94
N LEU A 805 9.07 -9.39 -4.52
CA LEU A 805 8.81 -9.62 -5.93
C LEU A 805 7.45 -10.31 -6.11
N THR A 806 6.47 -9.53 -6.55
CA THR A 806 5.07 -9.96 -6.66
C THR A 806 4.73 -10.72 -7.94
N SER A 807 5.68 -10.88 -8.87
CA SER A 807 5.54 -11.77 -10.03
C SER A 807 5.80 -13.24 -9.67
N VAL A 808 6.55 -13.48 -8.59
CA VAL A 808 6.88 -14.83 -8.12
C VAL A 808 5.75 -15.32 -7.21
N TYR A 809 5.35 -16.58 -7.38
CA TYR A 809 4.35 -17.22 -6.54
C TYR A 809 4.85 -17.34 -5.09
N GLU A 810 3.91 -17.50 -4.15
CA GLU A 810 4.27 -17.55 -2.72
C GLU A 810 5.23 -18.69 -2.40
N GLU A 811 6.08 -18.49 -1.38
CA GLU A 811 6.92 -19.56 -0.86
C GLU A 811 6.03 -20.75 -0.46
N GLY A 812 6.33 -21.90 -1.07
CA GLY A 812 5.52 -23.11 -0.94
C GLY A 812 4.56 -23.39 -2.11
N ASP A 813 4.49 -22.58 -3.16
CA ASP A 813 3.94 -22.99 -4.46
C ASP A 813 4.96 -23.85 -5.22
N ALA A 814 4.50 -24.92 -5.88
CA ALA A 814 5.37 -25.82 -6.64
C ALA A 814 6.16 -25.09 -7.74
N ARG A 815 5.58 -24.05 -8.34
CA ARG A 815 6.23 -23.21 -9.37
C ARG A 815 7.41 -22.41 -8.83
N SER A 816 7.48 -22.17 -7.53
CA SER A 816 8.54 -21.36 -6.89
C SER A 816 9.48 -22.20 -6.02
N ALA A 817 9.29 -23.52 -5.97
CA ALA A 817 10.02 -24.39 -5.04
C ALA A 817 11.52 -24.45 -5.32
N LEU A 818 11.93 -24.74 -6.56
CA LEU A 818 13.36 -24.72 -6.92
C LEU A 818 13.94 -23.31 -6.81
N ILE A 819 13.18 -22.26 -7.16
CA ILE A 819 13.66 -20.89 -7.04
C ILE A 819 13.97 -20.56 -5.58
N ALA A 820 13.06 -20.90 -4.66
CA ALA A 820 13.28 -20.72 -3.22
C ALA A 820 14.46 -21.54 -2.70
N MET A 821 14.63 -22.77 -3.22
CA MET A 821 15.76 -23.65 -2.87
C MET A 821 17.09 -23.06 -3.32
N VAL A 822 17.21 -22.69 -4.61
CA VAL A 822 18.40 -22.04 -5.17
C VAL A 822 18.70 -20.75 -4.42
N GLN A 823 17.68 -19.96 -4.08
CA GLN A 823 17.86 -18.72 -3.33
C GLN A 823 18.43 -18.98 -1.93
N ALA A 824 17.93 -20.00 -1.24
CA ALA A 824 18.42 -20.38 0.09
C ALA A 824 19.87 -20.87 0.04
N LEU A 825 20.21 -21.76 -0.92
CA LEU A 825 21.57 -22.28 -1.10
C LEU A 825 22.55 -21.17 -1.47
N HIS A 826 22.22 -20.37 -2.48
CA HIS A 826 23.10 -19.32 -2.95
C HIS A 826 23.30 -18.22 -1.90
N HIS A 827 22.26 -17.86 -1.15
CA HIS A 827 22.38 -16.91 -0.05
C HIS A 827 23.20 -17.49 1.12
N ALA A 828 23.08 -18.78 1.41
CA ALA A 828 23.91 -19.43 2.44
C ALA A 828 25.39 -19.47 2.03
N LYS A 829 25.69 -19.75 0.76
CA LYS A 829 27.05 -19.85 0.22
C LYS A 829 27.72 -18.48 0.03
N ASN A 830 27.01 -17.54 -0.60
CA ASN A 830 27.59 -16.27 -1.06
C ASN A 830 27.11 -15.05 -0.27
N GLY A 831 26.08 -15.18 0.59
CA GLY A 831 25.49 -14.04 1.30
C GLY A 831 24.74 -13.06 0.38
N VAL A 832 24.37 -13.50 -0.81
CA VAL A 832 23.72 -12.69 -1.85
C VAL A 832 22.42 -13.36 -2.30
N ASP A 833 21.40 -12.56 -2.54
CA ASP A 833 20.09 -12.95 -3.05
C ASP A 833 20.11 -13.13 -4.57
N ILE A 834 19.66 -14.28 -5.10
CA ILE A 834 19.69 -14.58 -6.55
C ILE A 834 18.78 -13.66 -7.38
N VAL A 835 17.75 -13.08 -6.76
CA VAL A 835 16.74 -12.29 -7.48
C VAL A 835 17.21 -10.85 -7.64
N SER A 836 17.66 -10.22 -6.55
CA SER A 836 18.12 -8.84 -6.52
C SER A 836 19.63 -8.69 -6.75
N GLY A 837 20.40 -9.75 -6.55
CA GLY A 837 21.86 -9.72 -6.55
C GLY A 837 22.46 -8.92 -5.38
N THR A 838 21.71 -8.72 -4.30
CA THR A 838 22.13 -7.94 -3.12
C THR A 838 22.23 -8.78 -1.87
N ARG A 839 22.86 -8.25 -0.81
CA ARG A 839 22.85 -8.88 0.53
C ARG A 839 21.47 -8.86 1.20
N VAL A 840 20.52 -8.09 0.65
CA VAL A 840 19.14 -8.02 1.16
C VAL A 840 18.32 -9.11 0.49
N ARG A 841 17.79 -10.05 1.28
CA ARG A 841 16.95 -11.14 0.78
C ARG A 841 15.64 -10.64 0.20
N THR A 842 15.24 -11.18 -0.95
CA THR A 842 13.96 -10.88 -1.60
C THR A 842 12.90 -11.89 -1.17
N HIS A 843 11.74 -11.41 -0.74
CA HIS A 843 10.56 -12.22 -0.46
C HIS A 843 9.66 -12.36 -1.69
N PHE A 844 8.96 -13.47 -1.80
CA PHE A 844 8.00 -13.71 -2.89
C PHE A 844 6.58 -13.33 -2.51
N ALA A 845 5.74 -13.14 -3.53
CA ALA A 845 4.36 -12.68 -3.40
C ALA A 845 4.23 -11.31 -2.69
N ARG A 846 3.04 -11.03 -2.16
CA ARG A 846 2.72 -9.74 -1.53
C ARG A 846 3.02 -9.78 -0.02
N PRO A 847 3.49 -8.67 0.57
CA PRO A 847 3.60 -8.57 2.02
C PRO A 847 2.25 -8.76 2.71
N ASN A 848 2.26 -9.47 3.84
CA ASN A 848 1.11 -9.51 4.72
C ASN A 848 1.12 -8.27 5.63
N TRP A 849 0.47 -7.20 5.19
CA TRP A 849 0.45 -5.92 5.91
C TRP A 849 -0.09 -6.04 7.33
N SER A 850 -1.11 -6.87 7.56
CA SER A 850 -1.62 -7.10 8.93
C SER A 850 -0.54 -7.67 9.85
N LYS A 851 0.27 -8.63 9.38
CA LYS A 851 1.40 -9.17 10.14
C LYS A 851 2.46 -8.10 10.40
N VAL A 852 2.78 -7.27 9.39
CA VAL A 852 3.76 -6.18 9.52
C VAL A 852 3.32 -5.17 10.58
N PHE A 853 2.07 -4.69 10.53
CA PHE A 853 1.56 -3.74 11.52
C PHE A 853 1.50 -4.35 12.92
N SER A 854 1.10 -5.61 13.05
CA SER A 854 1.12 -6.34 14.32
C SER A 854 2.53 -6.39 14.91
N ASN A 855 3.52 -6.82 14.13
CA ASN A 855 4.91 -6.92 14.58
C ASN A 855 5.49 -5.55 14.97
N LEU A 856 5.20 -4.50 14.21
CA LEU A 856 5.66 -3.15 14.54
C LEU A 856 5.00 -2.62 15.82
N SER A 857 3.72 -2.94 16.02
CA SER A 857 2.98 -2.52 17.22
C SER A 857 3.49 -3.19 18.50
N THR A 858 3.99 -4.43 18.41
CA THR A 858 4.57 -5.14 19.55
C THR A 858 6.02 -4.72 19.79
N THR A 859 6.80 -4.52 18.73
CA THR A 859 8.24 -4.18 18.83
C THR A 859 8.47 -2.76 19.35
N HIS A 860 7.66 -1.79 18.90
CA HIS A 860 7.88 -0.36 19.17
C HIS A 860 6.82 0.25 20.07
N ALA A 861 6.39 -0.49 21.11
CA ALA A 861 5.35 -0.06 22.05
C ALA A 861 5.55 1.41 22.52
N ASN A 862 4.47 2.19 22.55
CA ASN A 862 4.44 3.62 22.91
C ASN A 862 5.17 4.58 21.94
N SER A 863 5.56 4.13 20.74
CA SER A 863 6.21 5.00 19.75
C SER A 863 5.22 5.56 18.73
N THR A 864 5.56 6.69 18.11
CA THR A 864 4.82 7.23 16.96
C THR A 864 5.48 6.79 15.66
N ILE A 865 4.76 5.99 14.87
CA ILE A 865 5.22 5.39 13.62
C ILE A 865 4.67 6.19 12.42
N GLY A 866 5.56 6.75 11.63
CA GLY A 866 5.21 7.41 10.36
C GLY A 866 5.11 6.40 9.23
N VAL A 867 3.89 6.14 8.74
CA VAL A 867 3.64 5.22 7.62
C VAL A 867 3.61 6.03 6.32
N PHE A 868 4.70 6.00 5.56
CA PHE A 868 4.81 6.69 4.29
C PHE A 868 4.62 5.73 3.13
N TYR A 869 3.68 6.04 2.23
CA TYR A 869 3.34 5.18 1.11
C TYR A 869 3.41 5.93 -0.21
N CYS A 870 4.11 5.34 -1.18
CA CYS A 870 4.15 5.83 -2.56
C CYS A 870 3.81 4.71 -3.55
N GLY A 871 2.62 4.80 -4.14
CA GLY A 871 2.11 3.80 -5.09
C GLY A 871 0.62 3.95 -5.44
N PRO A 872 0.02 2.95 -6.13
CA PRO A 872 -1.39 2.91 -6.51
C PRO A 872 -2.39 3.17 -5.38
N ALA A 873 -3.56 3.71 -5.71
CA ALA A 873 -4.56 4.11 -4.70
C ALA A 873 -5.24 2.96 -3.95
N LEU A 874 -5.25 1.74 -4.51
CA LEU A 874 -5.95 0.59 -3.93
C LEU A 874 -5.32 0.18 -2.59
N LEU A 875 -4.00 -0.04 -2.58
CA LEU A 875 -3.26 -0.40 -1.37
C LEU A 875 -3.21 0.75 -0.35
N ALA A 876 -3.22 2.02 -0.81
CA ALA A 876 -3.28 3.16 0.10
C ALA A 876 -4.52 3.13 1.02
N LYS A 877 -5.66 2.64 0.53
CA LYS A 877 -6.89 2.53 1.32
C LYS A 877 -6.75 1.46 2.40
N GLU A 878 -6.16 0.32 2.04
CA GLU A 878 -5.90 -0.80 2.96
C GLU A 878 -4.92 -0.38 4.06
N LEU A 879 -3.75 0.18 3.70
CA LEU A 879 -2.75 0.64 4.66
C LEU A 879 -3.28 1.73 5.59
N ARG A 880 -4.10 2.66 5.08
CA ARG A 880 -4.77 3.66 5.91
C ARG A 880 -5.73 3.02 6.92
N THR A 881 -6.49 2.01 6.49
CA THR A 881 -7.42 1.29 7.36
C THR A 881 -6.66 0.53 8.45
N LEU A 882 -5.57 -0.16 8.10
CA LEU A 882 -4.71 -0.86 9.06
C LEU A 882 -4.05 0.10 10.04
N SER A 883 -3.55 1.25 9.56
CA SER A 883 -2.96 2.28 10.44
C SER A 883 -3.96 2.75 11.49
N GLN A 884 -5.22 3.00 11.10
CA GLN A 884 -6.28 3.38 12.03
C GLN A 884 -6.67 2.26 12.99
N GLU A 885 -6.68 1.01 12.52
CA GLU A 885 -7.03 -0.15 13.33
C GLU A 885 -5.97 -0.43 14.41
N TYR A 886 -4.69 -0.48 14.04
CA TYR A 886 -3.61 -0.76 14.99
C TYR A 886 -3.34 0.41 15.93
N THR A 887 -3.59 1.65 15.51
CA THR A 887 -3.58 2.80 16.44
C THR A 887 -4.65 2.70 17.52
N GLN A 888 -5.77 2.00 17.25
CA GLN A 888 -6.83 1.79 18.24
C GLN A 888 -6.57 0.57 19.14
N GLN A 889 -5.87 -0.44 18.64
CA GLN A 889 -5.70 -1.72 19.32
C GLN A 889 -4.39 -1.80 20.12
N SER A 890 -3.38 -1.00 19.77
CA SER A 890 -2.05 -1.03 20.37
C SER A 890 -1.71 0.27 21.09
N SER A 891 -0.61 0.28 21.84
CA SER A 891 -0.05 1.50 22.44
C SER A 891 0.72 2.37 21.43
N CYS A 892 0.94 1.88 20.21
CA CYS A 892 1.62 2.61 19.15
C CYS A 892 0.65 3.49 18.37
N ARG A 893 1.12 4.66 17.93
CA ARG A 893 0.36 5.56 17.06
C ARG A 893 0.90 5.50 15.64
N PHE A 894 0.07 5.07 14.69
CA PHE A 894 0.42 5.02 13.26
C PHE A 894 -0.17 6.21 12.51
N GLU A 895 0.66 7.03 11.88
CA GLU A 895 0.24 8.15 11.06
C GLU A 895 0.50 7.89 9.57
N PHE A 896 -0.57 7.82 8.78
CA PHE A 896 -0.49 7.47 7.37
C PHE A 896 -0.34 8.68 6.44
N HIS A 897 0.74 8.68 5.66
CA HIS A 897 1.08 9.67 4.65
C HIS A 897 1.14 9.03 3.27
N LYS A 898 0.48 9.68 2.29
CA LYS A 898 0.51 9.22 0.90
C LYS A 898 1.19 10.25 0.02
N GLU A 899 2.21 9.80 -0.70
CA GLU A 899 2.82 10.51 -1.82
C GLU A 899 1.89 10.56 -3.03
N ASN A 900 1.80 11.72 -3.67
CA ASN A 900 0.97 11.94 -4.86
C ASN A 900 1.85 12.45 -6.00
N PHE A 901 2.41 11.51 -6.76
CA PHE A 901 3.14 11.77 -8.01
C PHE A 901 2.31 11.31 -9.21
#